data_AF-R7YT19-F1
#
_entry.id   AF-R7YT19-F1
#
_cell.length_a   1.000
_cell.length_b   1.000
_cell.length_c   1.000
_cell.angle_alpha   90.00
_cell.angle_beta   90.00
_cell.angle_gamma   90.00
#
_symmetry.space_group_name_H-M   'P 1'
#
loop_
_entity.id
_entity.type
_entity.pdbx_description
1 polymer ?
#
loop_
_entity_poly.entity_id
_entity_poly.type
_entity_poly.pdbx_seq_one_letter_code
_entity_poly.pdbx_strand_id
1 'polypeptide(L)'
;MLAAPGRDFETWHDLCHFVASVYKGRLTLIADGVNTYTSFGPAAFLFFPILSNMLPFHRSTRCSFSSFGLLPLLVTLLPPAALVAAQAGNDLSWVLFDREQFDGNTVLDAKGDVQLFWKTGDEYSTYGIASRSGGYLALGFSETGAMTGADIAVGYKDSAGNFVLENRYAAGFTAPNLSNDQKNNIRLKEGDQKNGVTAFVFEKKNKADCLQNQVDVTKDSWQWFIYSFSGENTFGIHEAGKKGKKYVKLGTTKTISVNEIRDVDDAKEFTIVQPEITIPTAETAYCYTLHKLPAGKKNFILSERPSSSSKLLHHLVVYSCYGLPEEAKAMVGQEPNCDYENFSNPCNGFVTEWAPGMAGRTFEPGFGKPFGSDSFEYVMLEIHYNNPEGLEDEKDSSGYTFLYNDKQVETEIGTLTLGDLQVTGWSLEPGKEIVARTTVCTPECTKRWPSDGITAFSVFFHMHQRGRNQRVQIIRDGREVNALSSIRSFEYGYQYSKNLGEVKLLPGDRLITTCEFDTSEDREPVPGGLASKEEMCFAWVDYYPANKVLACTQVDMGQAPGSPLNGTAALCLEANGDSADSVFPSESLTAPFQRLPASGNTCAAPATAGGANSSTSPALAASPTSSASSAFSSLYRALFTIAAPLALTIILALQFF
;
A
#
# COMPACT_ATOMS: atom_id res chain seq x y z
N MET A 1 37.35 41.23 37.10
CA MET A 1 37.01 42.58 37.58
C MET A 1 35.55 42.81 37.26
N LEU A 2 34.66 42.67 38.24
CA LEU A 2 34.03 43.79 38.98
C LEU A 2 33.28 44.72 38.00
N ALA A 3 31.99 45.01 38.10
CA ALA A 3 30.98 44.76 39.12
C ALA A 3 29.60 45.15 38.52
N ALA A 4 28.51 44.53 38.97
CA ALA A 4 27.21 45.20 39.06
C ALA A 4 27.24 46.12 40.31
N PRO A 5 26.36 47.14 40.49
CA PRO A 5 24.98 46.85 40.93
C PRO A 5 23.91 47.97 40.73
N GLY A 6 22.65 47.65 41.07
CA GLY A 6 21.66 48.59 41.64
C GLY A 6 20.31 48.59 40.88
N ARG A 7 19.24 47.92 41.35
CA ARG A 7 18.28 48.30 42.44
C ARG A 7 17.38 49.49 42.04
N ASP A 8 16.07 49.57 42.29
CA ASP A 8 15.05 48.80 43.03
C ASP A 8 13.65 49.41 42.68
N PHE A 9 12.59 48.84 43.28
CA PHE A 9 11.20 49.36 43.51
C PHE A 9 10.13 49.02 42.46
N GLU A 10 9.25 48.04 42.73
CA GLU A 10 7.97 48.11 43.48
C GLU A 10 6.81 48.69 42.62
N THR A 11 5.54 48.27 42.61
CA THR A 11 4.75 47.09 43.01
C THR A 11 3.26 47.39 42.58
N TRP A 12 2.40 46.37 42.59
CA TRP A 12 0.91 46.37 42.70
C TRP A 12 -0.04 46.61 41.50
N HIS A 13 -0.83 45.55 41.24
CA HIS A 13 -2.29 45.45 41.03
C HIS A 13 -2.96 45.59 39.63
N ASP A 14 -3.38 44.42 39.13
CA ASP A 14 -4.76 43.95 38.86
C ASP A 14 -5.77 44.73 38.00
N LEU A 15 -6.32 43.93 37.07
CA LEU A 15 -7.72 43.74 36.64
C LEU A 15 -8.25 44.35 35.33
N CYS A 16 -8.95 43.44 34.63
CA CYS A 16 -9.66 43.51 33.36
C CYS A 16 -10.69 44.64 33.22
N HIS A 17 -10.88 45.15 31.99
CA HIS A 17 -12.08 44.94 31.15
C HIS A 17 -12.04 45.74 29.84
N PHE A 18 -12.43 45.06 28.74
CA PHE A 18 -13.25 45.48 27.58
C PHE A 18 -13.22 46.94 27.06
N VAL A 19 -13.08 47.11 25.73
CA VAL A 19 -14.08 47.73 24.82
C VAL A 19 -13.62 47.67 23.35
N ALA A 20 -14.63 47.51 22.50
CA ALA A 20 -14.66 47.29 21.05
C ALA A 20 -14.28 48.48 20.16
N SER A 21 -14.09 48.18 18.86
CA SER A 21 -14.87 48.71 17.71
C SER A 21 -14.04 48.60 16.43
N VAL A 22 -14.66 48.26 15.28
CA VAL A 22 -14.61 49.06 14.05
C VAL A 22 -15.49 48.43 12.94
N TYR A 23 -16.51 49.22 12.59
CA TYR A 23 -17.15 49.52 11.30
C TYR A 23 -17.89 48.51 10.40
N LYS A 24 -19.11 48.98 10.08
CA LYS A 24 -20.09 48.55 9.07
C LYS A 24 -19.87 49.23 7.71
N GLY A 25 -20.37 48.53 6.68
CA GLY A 25 -21.03 49.08 5.48
C GLY A 25 -20.41 48.61 4.17
N ARG A 26 -21.12 48.25 3.10
CA ARG A 26 -22.55 48.31 2.75
C ARG A 26 -22.67 47.65 1.34
N LEU A 27 -23.69 46.83 1.04
CA LEU A 27 -24.32 46.82 -0.30
C LEU A 27 -25.68 46.10 -0.25
N THR A 28 -26.59 46.55 -1.11
CA THR A 28 -28.05 46.41 -1.01
C THR A 28 -28.62 45.58 -2.17
N LEU A 29 -29.60 44.73 -1.83
CA LEU A 29 -30.70 44.08 -2.59
C LEU A 29 -30.97 44.43 -4.06
N ILE A 30 -31.33 43.40 -4.86
CA ILE A 30 -32.58 43.32 -5.69
C ILE A 30 -33.07 41.85 -5.68
N ALA A 31 -34.40 41.67 -5.81
CA ALA A 31 -35.21 40.53 -5.39
C ALA A 31 -35.89 39.74 -6.54
N ASP A 32 -36.59 38.68 -6.10
CA ASP A 32 -37.84 38.06 -6.60
C ASP A 32 -37.83 36.83 -7.53
N GLY A 33 -38.57 35.79 -7.08
CA GLY A 33 -38.85 34.58 -7.86
C GLY A 33 -39.61 33.40 -7.20
N VAL A 34 -40.63 33.64 -6.36
CA VAL A 34 -41.95 32.93 -6.30
C VAL A 34 -42.07 31.39 -6.07
N ASN A 35 -42.98 31.04 -5.12
CA ASN A 35 -43.78 29.80 -4.87
C ASN A 35 -43.09 28.57 -4.24
N THR A 36 -43.65 27.78 -3.30
CA THR A 36 -44.98 27.66 -2.67
C THR A 36 -44.90 26.78 -1.41
N TYR A 37 -45.84 26.99 -0.49
CA TYR A 37 -46.23 26.21 0.69
C TYR A 37 -46.04 24.68 0.65
N THR A 38 -45.65 24.07 1.78
CA THR A 38 -46.58 23.26 2.62
C THR A 38 -45.93 22.80 3.94
N SER A 39 -46.74 22.86 4.99
CA SER A 39 -46.47 22.54 6.39
C SER A 39 -47.06 21.18 6.79
N PHE A 40 -46.31 20.39 7.56
CA PHE A 40 -46.79 19.41 8.57
C PHE A 40 -45.62 19.34 9.58
N GLY A 41 -45.72 19.64 10.88
CA GLY A 41 -46.65 19.15 11.90
C GLY A 41 -45.78 18.50 13.00
N PRO A 42 -45.74 19.03 14.25
CA PRO A 42 -44.77 18.62 15.28
C PRO A 42 -45.34 17.57 16.25
N ALA A 43 -44.48 16.81 16.93
CA ALA A 43 -44.49 16.66 18.41
C ALA A 43 -43.63 15.50 18.94
N ALA A 44 -43.18 15.71 20.18
CA ALA A 44 -42.91 14.76 21.26
C ALA A 44 -41.49 14.17 21.38
N PHE A 45 -40.62 14.90 22.10
CA PHE A 45 -39.58 14.29 22.93
C PHE A 45 -40.00 14.31 24.40
N LEU A 46 -39.98 13.13 25.02
CA LEU A 46 -40.26 12.86 26.42
C LEU A 46 -39.02 13.16 27.27
N PHE A 47 -39.21 13.93 28.35
CA PHE A 47 -38.27 14.10 29.45
C PHE A 47 -38.49 13.02 30.51
N PHE A 48 -37.39 12.47 31.06
CA PHE A 48 -37.34 11.96 32.43
C PHE A 48 -35.98 12.32 33.07
N PRO A 49 -35.95 12.82 34.32
CA PRO A 49 -34.73 13.25 35.01
C PRO A 49 -34.26 12.21 36.04
N ILE A 50 -32.94 12.11 36.29
CA ILE A 50 -32.43 11.55 37.56
C ILE A 50 -31.22 12.37 38.04
N LEU A 51 -31.35 12.84 39.29
CA LEU A 51 -30.37 13.50 40.15
C LEU A 51 -29.18 12.57 40.50
N SER A 52 -27.98 13.14 40.71
CA SER A 52 -27.41 13.27 42.07
C SER A 52 -25.98 13.82 42.13
N ASN A 53 -25.86 14.89 42.91
CA ASN A 53 -24.85 15.21 43.93
C ASN A 53 -23.35 15.21 43.59
N MET A 54 -22.86 16.45 43.40
CA MET A 54 -21.50 16.87 43.72
C MET A 54 -21.38 17.26 45.20
N LEU A 55 -20.23 16.96 45.82
CA LEU A 55 -19.67 17.74 46.93
C LEU A 55 -18.14 17.88 46.72
N PRO A 56 -17.56 19.06 46.99
CA PRO A 56 -16.17 19.41 46.65
C PRO A 56 -15.25 19.32 47.87
N PHE A 57 -13.92 19.28 47.67
CA PHE A 57 -12.99 19.70 48.72
C PHE A 57 -11.76 20.43 48.19
N HIS A 58 -11.42 21.49 48.93
CA HIS A 58 -10.48 22.57 48.67
C HIS A 58 -8.99 22.20 48.70
N ARG A 59 -8.21 22.98 47.94
CA ARG A 59 -6.76 23.20 48.08
C ARG A 59 -6.42 24.22 49.19
N SER A 60 -5.31 24.01 49.92
CA SER A 60 -4.33 25.04 50.34
C SER A 60 -3.06 24.36 50.92
N THR A 61 -1.91 24.39 50.22
CA THR A 61 -0.70 25.25 50.37
C THR A 61 0.26 24.99 51.56
N ARG A 62 1.41 24.39 51.19
CA ARG A 62 2.84 24.58 51.58
C ARG A 62 3.23 25.17 52.94
N CYS A 63 4.20 24.51 53.60
CA CYS A 63 5.45 25.14 54.08
C CYS A 63 6.60 24.11 54.26
N SER A 64 7.83 24.60 54.07
CA SER A 64 9.13 23.90 53.99
C SER A 64 9.68 23.42 55.34
N PHE A 65 10.56 22.41 55.37
CA PHE A 65 11.94 22.48 55.93
C PHE A 65 12.68 21.12 55.88
N SER A 66 13.91 21.17 55.33
CA SER A 66 15.15 20.45 55.70
C SER A 66 15.26 18.90 55.75
N SER A 67 16.14 18.40 54.85
CA SER A 67 17.38 17.62 55.10
C SER A 67 17.36 16.18 55.66
N PHE A 68 18.03 15.31 54.88
CA PHE A 68 18.75 14.07 55.21
C PHE A 68 18.02 12.89 55.87
N GLY A 69 17.93 11.78 55.12
CA GLY A 69 17.72 10.43 55.66
C GLY A 69 17.62 9.40 54.53
N LEU A 70 18.67 8.58 54.37
CA LEU A 70 18.65 7.36 53.54
C LEU A 70 17.52 6.41 53.98
N LEU A 71 16.71 5.91 53.05
CA LEU A 71 15.95 4.65 53.19
C LEU A 71 15.71 4.00 51.79
N PRO A 72 15.55 2.68 51.70
CA PRO A 72 15.99 1.85 50.57
C PRO A 72 15.02 1.80 49.39
N LEU A 73 15.56 1.45 48.21
CA LEU A 73 14.81 1.04 47.02
C LEU A 73 13.87 -0.12 47.37
N LEU A 74 12.57 0.14 47.36
CA LEU A 74 11.55 -0.89 47.20
C LEU A 74 11.41 -1.14 45.70
N VAL A 75 12.10 -2.17 45.18
CA VAL A 75 11.82 -2.70 43.84
C VAL A 75 10.46 -3.38 43.91
N THR A 76 9.41 -2.70 43.45
CA THR A 76 8.13 -3.34 43.16
C THR A 76 8.34 -4.31 42.00
N LEU A 77 8.56 -5.59 42.32
CA LEU A 77 8.46 -6.68 41.36
C LEU A 77 7.06 -6.66 40.77
N LEU A 78 6.97 -6.38 39.47
CA LEU A 78 5.79 -6.68 38.66
C LEU A 78 5.38 -8.14 38.90
N PRO A 79 4.08 -8.45 39.04
CA PRO A 79 3.63 -9.82 39.26
C PRO A 79 3.94 -10.72 38.04
N PRO A 80 4.03 -12.05 38.21
CA PRO A 80 4.49 -13.00 37.20
C PRO A 80 3.56 -13.17 35.98
N ALA A 81 2.46 -12.41 35.90
CA ALA A 81 1.45 -12.58 34.85
C ALA A 81 2.01 -12.36 33.44
N ALA A 82 2.99 -11.46 33.28
CA ALA A 82 3.66 -11.24 32.00
C ALA A 82 4.56 -12.42 31.58
N LEU A 83 5.17 -13.13 32.53
CA LEU A 83 5.99 -14.31 32.26
C LEU A 83 5.14 -15.55 31.96
N VAL A 84 3.98 -15.68 32.59
CA VAL A 84 3.04 -16.79 32.35
C VAL A 84 2.37 -16.66 30.97
N ALA A 85 2.05 -15.43 30.52
CA ALA A 85 1.54 -15.20 29.18
C ALA A 85 2.58 -15.52 28.08
N ALA A 86 3.86 -15.22 28.34
CA ALA A 86 4.95 -15.56 27.41
C ALA A 86 5.26 -17.07 27.35
N GLN A 87 5.02 -17.82 28.43
CA GLN A 87 5.17 -19.29 28.44
C GLN A 87 3.97 -20.02 27.81
N ALA A 88 2.75 -19.48 27.94
CA ALA A 88 1.54 -20.09 27.37
C ALA A 88 1.54 -20.13 25.82
N GLY A 89 2.26 -19.20 25.16
CA GLY A 89 2.35 -19.15 23.70
C GLY A 89 3.19 -20.28 23.05
N ASN A 90 4.05 -20.95 23.82
CA ASN A 90 4.96 -21.99 23.31
C ASN A 90 4.52 -23.43 23.66
N ASP A 91 3.58 -23.61 24.59
CA ASP A 91 3.03 -24.94 24.88
C ASP A 91 2.02 -25.34 23.80
N LEU A 92 2.48 -26.22 22.91
CA LEU A 92 1.72 -26.76 21.78
C LEU A 92 1.24 -28.19 22.05
N SER A 93 1.22 -28.66 23.30
CA SER A 93 0.74 -30.00 23.68
C SER A 93 -0.74 -30.25 23.38
N TRP A 94 -1.52 -29.18 23.15
CA TRP A 94 -2.93 -29.22 22.80
C TRP A 94 -3.20 -29.47 21.30
N VAL A 95 -2.17 -29.38 20.45
CA VAL A 95 -2.29 -29.64 19.01
C VAL A 95 -2.50 -31.15 18.78
N LEU A 96 -3.51 -31.51 18.00
CA LEU A 96 -4.00 -32.90 17.90
C LEU A 96 -3.33 -33.75 16.82
N PHE A 97 -2.29 -33.25 16.18
CA PHE A 97 -1.52 -33.95 15.14
C PHE A 97 -0.02 -33.93 15.47
N ASP A 98 0.73 -34.84 14.85
CA ASP A 98 2.19 -34.87 14.99
C ASP A 98 2.79 -33.60 14.37
N ARG A 99 3.55 -32.85 15.16
CA ARG A 99 4.16 -31.58 14.72
C ARG A 99 5.51 -31.79 14.05
N GLU A 100 6.13 -32.96 14.21
CA GLU A 100 7.44 -33.27 13.63
C GLU A 100 7.40 -33.44 12.10
N GLN A 101 6.20 -33.58 11.52
CA GLN A 101 5.99 -33.64 10.07
C GLN A 101 6.16 -32.29 9.34
N PHE A 102 6.30 -31.18 10.09
CA PHE A 102 6.36 -29.81 9.54
C PHE A 102 7.73 -29.15 9.73
N ASP A 103 8.09 -28.28 8.79
CA ASP A 103 9.37 -27.56 8.81
C ASP A 103 9.24 -26.17 9.47
N GLY A 104 8.02 -25.63 9.53
CA GLY A 104 7.74 -24.32 10.08
C GLY A 104 6.41 -24.26 10.82
N ASN A 105 6.31 -23.34 11.77
CA ASN A 105 5.07 -23.03 12.47
C ASN A 105 5.02 -21.56 12.90
N THR A 106 3.81 -21.04 13.10
CA THR A 106 3.58 -19.71 13.65
C THR A 106 2.20 -19.59 14.27
N VAL A 107 2.08 -18.74 15.28
CA VAL A 107 0.80 -18.32 15.84
C VAL A 107 0.10 -17.34 14.88
N LEU A 108 -1.19 -17.53 14.61
CA LEU A 108 -1.96 -16.64 13.73
C LEU A 108 -2.68 -15.51 14.47
N ASP A 109 -3.06 -15.72 15.73
CA ASP A 109 -3.82 -14.77 16.52
C ASP A 109 -3.00 -14.22 17.71
N ALA A 110 -3.47 -13.12 18.32
CA ALA A 110 -2.76 -12.50 19.43
C ALA A 110 -2.76 -13.33 20.73
N LYS A 111 -3.69 -14.29 20.89
CA LYS A 111 -3.85 -15.07 22.14
C LYS A 111 -3.13 -16.41 22.11
N GLY A 112 -2.63 -16.85 20.96
CA GLY A 112 -2.08 -18.21 20.85
C GLY A 112 -3.15 -19.29 20.65
N ASP A 113 -4.41 -18.89 20.38
CA ASP A 113 -5.52 -19.81 20.22
C ASP A 113 -5.53 -20.49 18.84
N VAL A 114 -4.81 -19.96 17.85
CA VAL A 114 -4.75 -20.47 16.48
C VAL A 114 -3.30 -20.62 16.04
N GLN A 115 -2.92 -21.85 15.67
CA GLN A 115 -1.56 -22.21 15.26
C GLN A 115 -1.55 -22.76 13.85
N LEU A 116 -0.63 -22.25 13.03
CA LEU A 116 -0.36 -22.71 11.68
C LEU A 116 0.97 -23.46 11.63
N PHE A 117 0.99 -24.56 10.88
CA PHE A 117 2.16 -25.38 10.59
C PHE A 117 2.25 -25.60 9.09
N TRP A 118 3.46 -25.67 8.54
CA TRP A 118 3.65 -25.90 7.12
C TRP A 118 4.90 -26.70 6.79
N LYS A 119 4.83 -27.38 5.65
CA LYS A 119 5.94 -28.02 4.95
C LYS A 119 5.76 -27.75 3.46
N THR A 120 6.72 -27.08 2.86
CA THR A 120 6.68 -26.76 1.43
C THR A 120 7.15 -27.97 0.62
N GLY A 121 6.42 -28.27 -0.47
CA GLY A 121 6.81 -29.30 -1.44
C GLY A 121 6.85 -28.72 -2.85
N ASP A 122 7.14 -29.58 -3.84
CA ASP A 122 7.24 -29.14 -5.25
C ASP A 122 5.84 -28.88 -5.85
N GLU A 123 5.01 -29.92 -5.95
CA GLU A 123 3.65 -29.82 -6.51
C GLU A 123 2.62 -29.47 -5.44
N TYR A 124 2.73 -30.08 -4.26
CA TYR A 124 1.84 -29.90 -3.13
C TYR A 124 2.63 -29.47 -1.89
N SER A 125 2.07 -28.55 -1.12
CA SER A 125 2.56 -28.22 0.22
C SER A 125 1.59 -28.75 1.27
N THR A 126 2.10 -29.14 2.43
CA THR A 126 1.30 -29.67 3.55
C THR A 126 1.12 -28.59 4.61
N TYR A 127 -0.10 -28.42 5.09
CA TYR A 127 -0.46 -27.43 6.10
C TYR A 127 -1.22 -28.09 7.24
N GLY A 128 -0.84 -27.76 8.47
CA GLY A 128 -1.59 -28.10 9.67
C GLY A 128 -2.15 -26.83 10.30
N ILE A 129 -3.41 -26.85 10.71
CA ILE A 129 -3.99 -25.76 11.50
C ILE A 129 -4.73 -26.33 12.71
N ALA A 130 -4.56 -25.68 13.86
CA ALA A 130 -5.25 -26.01 15.09
C ALA A 130 -5.82 -24.75 15.74
N SER A 131 -7.04 -24.84 16.28
CA SER A 131 -7.66 -23.80 17.09
C SER A 131 -8.21 -24.34 18.40
N ARG A 132 -8.15 -23.53 19.46
CA ARG A 132 -8.88 -23.77 20.72
C ARG A 132 -10.36 -23.45 20.56
N SER A 133 -11.06 -24.21 19.72
CA SER A 133 -12.50 -24.12 19.51
C SER A 133 -13.16 -25.47 19.23
N GLY A 134 -14.46 -25.57 19.56
CA GLY A 134 -15.26 -26.78 19.39
C GLY A 134 -16.11 -26.85 18.12
N GLY A 135 -16.10 -25.81 17.27
CA GLY A 135 -16.84 -25.74 16.00
C GLY A 135 -15.90 -25.70 14.80
N TYR A 136 -16.29 -25.03 13.72
CA TYR A 136 -15.46 -25.01 12.51
C TYR A 136 -14.15 -24.23 12.72
N LEU A 137 -13.15 -24.61 11.93
CA LEU A 137 -11.89 -23.90 11.77
C LEU A 137 -11.60 -23.75 10.28
N ALA A 138 -11.24 -22.55 9.85
CA ALA A 138 -10.93 -22.24 8.47
C ALA A 138 -9.54 -21.61 8.33
N LEU A 139 -8.80 -22.05 7.32
CA LEU A 139 -7.55 -21.46 6.85
C LEU A 139 -7.70 -21.07 5.39
N GLY A 140 -7.51 -19.79 5.09
CA GLY A 140 -7.54 -19.24 3.74
C GLY A 140 -6.17 -18.77 3.24
N PHE A 141 -5.92 -19.00 1.97
CA PHE A 141 -4.78 -18.51 1.20
C PHE A 141 -5.26 -17.29 0.41
N SER A 142 -4.71 -16.13 0.71
CA SER A 142 -5.13 -14.86 0.09
C SER A 142 -3.95 -14.20 -0.63
N GLU A 143 -4.21 -13.46 -1.71
CA GLU A 143 -3.18 -12.63 -2.34
C GLU A 143 -2.98 -11.30 -1.60
N THR A 144 -4.02 -10.76 -0.96
CA THR A 144 -4.02 -9.42 -0.32
C THR A 144 -4.22 -9.46 1.20
N GLY A 145 -4.53 -10.65 1.74
CA GLY A 145 -5.02 -10.79 3.12
C GLY A 145 -6.51 -10.46 3.26
N ALA A 146 -7.21 -10.13 2.17
CA ALA A 146 -8.66 -10.02 2.13
C ALA A 146 -9.32 -11.41 1.95
N MET A 147 -10.64 -11.46 2.18
CA MET A 147 -11.44 -12.63 1.78
C MET A 147 -11.59 -12.70 0.26
N THR A 148 -11.74 -11.58 -0.42
CA THR A 148 -11.90 -11.51 -1.88
C THR A 148 -10.79 -12.27 -2.59
N GLY A 149 -11.16 -13.28 -3.37
CA GLY A 149 -10.25 -14.15 -4.11
C GLY A 149 -9.53 -15.23 -3.30
N ALA A 150 -9.84 -15.41 -2.01
CA ALA A 150 -9.15 -16.39 -1.17
C ALA A 150 -9.62 -17.82 -1.43
N ASP A 151 -8.68 -18.76 -1.33
CA ASP A 151 -8.88 -20.22 -1.42
C ASP A 151 -8.81 -20.81 0.00
N ILE A 152 -9.83 -21.52 0.47
CA ILE A 152 -10.11 -21.73 1.89
C ILE A 152 -10.36 -23.19 2.20
N ALA A 153 -9.56 -23.77 3.10
CA ALA A 153 -9.84 -25.06 3.73
C ALA A 153 -10.67 -24.85 5.00
N VAL A 154 -11.84 -25.50 5.08
CA VAL A 154 -12.68 -25.48 6.28
C VAL A 154 -12.79 -26.88 6.86
N GLY A 155 -12.43 -27.07 8.13
CA GLY A 155 -12.51 -28.33 8.84
C GLY A 155 -13.48 -28.28 10.03
N TYR A 156 -14.29 -29.33 10.21
CA TYR A 156 -15.18 -29.50 11.35
C TYR A 156 -15.65 -30.95 11.49
N LYS A 157 -16.28 -31.29 12.63
CA LYS A 157 -16.95 -32.58 12.83
C LYS A 157 -18.43 -32.51 12.45
N ASP A 158 -18.89 -33.39 11.57
CA ASP A 158 -20.30 -33.43 11.16
C ASP A 158 -21.22 -34.02 12.25
N SER A 159 -22.53 -34.00 12.00
CA SER A 159 -23.54 -34.53 12.93
C SER A 159 -23.46 -36.05 13.14
N ALA A 160 -22.78 -36.78 12.24
CA ALA A 160 -22.51 -38.21 12.37
C ALA A 160 -21.20 -38.50 13.13
N GLY A 161 -20.45 -37.45 13.50
CA GLY A 161 -19.19 -37.57 14.22
C GLY A 161 -17.97 -37.78 13.32
N ASN A 162 -18.09 -37.64 12.00
CA ASN A 162 -16.96 -37.72 11.08
C ASN A 162 -16.29 -36.35 10.95
N PHE A 163 -14.96 -36.35 10.83
CA PHE A 163 -14.26 -35.12 10.47
C PHE A 163 -14.39 -34.87 8.96
N VAL A 164 -14.83 -33.67 8.60
CA VAL A 164 -15.05 -33.24 7.21
C VAL A 164 -14.15 -32.05 6.92
N LEU A 165 -13.58 -32.05 5.73
CA LEU A 165 -12.92 -30.88 5.15
C LEU A 165 -13.67 -30.45 3.90
N GLU A 166 -13.94 -29.15 3.81
CA GLU A 166 -14.51 -28.52 2.63
C GLU A 166 -13.47 -27.58 2.00
N ASN A 167 -13.29 -27.70 0.68
CA ASN A 167 -12.59 -26.72 -0.13
C ASN A 167 -13.57 -25.61 -0.54
N ARG A 168 -13.30 -24.37 -0.15
CA ARG A 168 -14.16 -23.21 -0.42
C ARG A 168 -13.35 -22.09 -1.06
N TYR A 169 -14.02 -21.16 -1.71
CA TYR A 169 -13.42 -19.93 -2.21
C TYR A 169 -14.31 -18.73 -1.88
N ALA A 170 -13.70 -17.58 -1.65
CA ALA A 170 -14.42 -16.35 -1.34
C ALA A 170 -14.39 -15.39 -2.54
N ALA A 171 -15.57 -15.03 -3.05
CA ALA A 171 -15.71 -14.04 -4.12
C ALA A 171 -15.74 -12.59 -3.60
N GLY A 172 -15.79 -12.41 -2.27
CA GLY A 172 -15.89 -11.12 -1.59
C GLY A 172 -16.05 -11.32 -0.08
N PHE A 173 -16.52 -10.30 0.63
CA PHE A 173 -16.82 -10.36 2.07
C PHE A 173 -18.18 -11.01 2.38
N THR A 174 -18.44 -12.16 1.76
CA THR A 174 -19.65 -12.96 1.94
C THR A 174 -19.28 -14.38 2.35
N ALA A 175 -20.30 -15.21 2.66
CA ALA A 175 -20.08 -16.62 2.97
C ALA A 175 -19.32 -17.30 1.81
N PRO A 176 -18.15 -17.93 2.05
CA PRO A 176 -17.38 -18.57 0.99
C PRO A 176 -18.16 -19.71 0.31
N ASN A 177 -18.09 -19.73 -1.01
CA ASN A 177 -18.74 -20.74 -1.85
C ASN A 177 -17.98 -22.06 -1.79
N LEU A 178 -18.69 -23.18 -1.87
CA LEU A 178 -18.07 -24.49 -2.08
C LEU A 178 -17.37 -24.52 -3.45
N SER A 179 -16.13 -25.02 -3.48
CA SER A 179 -15.42 -25.26 -4.72
C SER A 179 -16.03 -26.44 -5.47
N ASN A 180 -16.07 -26.38 -6.80
CA ASN A 180 -16.40 -27.56 -7.62
C ASN A 180 -15.32 -28.64 -7.51
N ASP A 181 -14.10 -28.26 -7.12
CA ASP A 181 -13.00 -29.17 -6.87
C ASP A 181 -12.81 -29.41 -5.37
N GLN A 182 -13.42 -30.46 -4.84
CA GLN A 182 -13.26 -30.85 -3.42
C GLN A 182 -12.04 -31.75 -3.16
N LYS A 183 -11.26 -32.13 -4.18
CA LYS A 183 -10.27 -33.22 -4.03
C LYS A 183 -8.93 -33.02 -4.72
N ASN A 184 -8.78 -32.14 -5.70
CA ASN A 184 -7.52 -32.00 -6.44
C ASN A 184 -6.63 -30.91 -5.87
N ASN A 185 -7.19 -29.77 -5.50
CA ASN A 185 -6.43 -28.66 -4.91
C ASN A 185 -6.16 -28.86 -3.42
N ILE A 186 -7.21 -29.04 -2.61
CA ILE A 186 -7.12 -29.20 -1.16
C ILE A 186 -7.54 -30.62 -0.77
N ARG A 187 -6.68 -31.34 -0.04
CA ARG A 187 -6.86 -32.75 0.32
C ARG A 187 -6.63 -32.97 1.82
N LEU A 188 -7.66 -33.41 2.53
CA LEU A 188 -7.52 -33.79 3.94
C LEU A 188 -6.56 -34.98 4.10
N LYS A 189 -5.65 -34.88 5.08
CA LYS A 189 -4.73 -35.96 5.48
C LYS A 189 -5.18 -36.57 6.81
N GLU A 190 -5.41 -35.71 7.79
CA GLU A 190 -5.92 -36.07 9.11
C GLU A 190 -6.68 -34.89 9.72
N GLY A 191 -7.63 -35.16 10.60
CA GLY A 191 -8.38 -34.12 11.30
C GLY A 191 -9.13 -34.68 12.49
N ASP A 192 -9.20 -33.90 13.56
CA ASP A 192 -9.88 -34.27 14.79
C ASP A 192 -10.50 -33.04 15.47
N GLN A 193 -11.55 -33.29 16.23
CA GLN A 193 -12.23 -32.30 17.06
C GLN A 193 -12.61 -32.95 18.39
N LYS A 194 -11.88 -32.58 19.45
CA LYS A 194 -12.08 -33.08 20.82
C LYS A 194 -11.51 -32.11 21.84
N ASN A 195 -12.03 -32.16 23.07
CA ASN A 195 -11.56 -31.36 24.21
C ASN A 195 -11.51 -29.84 23.94
N GLY A 196 -12.46 -29.31 23.16
CA GLY A 196 -12.51 -27.89 22.80
C GLY A 196 -11.41 -27.46 21.83
N VAL A 197 -10.80 -28.40 21.10
CA VAL A 197 -9.82 -28.14 20.04
C VAL A 197 -10.35 -28.71 18.72
N THR A 198 -10.17 -27.96 17.65
CA THR A 198 -10.39 -28.39 16.26
C THR A 198 -9.06 -28.28 15.55
N ALA A 199 -8.60 -29.35 14.92
CA ALA A 199 -7.31 -29.37 14.24
C ALA A 199 -7.32 -30.30 13.04
N PHE A 200 -6.65 -29.92 11.96
CA PHE A 200 -6.53 -30.75 10.77
C PHE A 200 -5.27 -30.44 9.97
N VAL A 201 -4.83 -31.46 9.23
CA VAL A 201 -3.72 -31.41 8.29
C VAL A 201 -4.24 -31.72 6.90
N PHE A 202 -3.79 -30.94 5.92
CA PHE A 202 -4.18 -31.09 4.53
C PHE A 202 -3.04 -30.76 3.58
N GLU A 203 -3.11 -31.29 2.36
CA GLU A 203 -2.25 -30.89 1.25
C GLU A 203 -2.97 -29.84 0.40
N LYS A 204 -2.26 -28.80 -0.02
CA LYS A 204 -2.71 -27.83 -1.01
C LYS A 204 -1.80 -27.86 -2.23
N LYS A 205 -2.39 -27.87 -3.43
CA LYS A 205 -1.63 -27.72 -4.68
C LYS A 205 -1.01 -26.33 -4.75
N ASN A 206 0.29 -26.28 -5.03
CA ASN A 206 1.05 -25.01 -5.06
C ASN A 206 0.67 -24.14 -6.25
N LYS A 207 0.43 -24.77 -7.40
CA LYS A 207 -0.04 -24.12 -8.63
C LYS A 207 -1.48 -24.52 -8.90
N ALA A 208 -2.35 -23.52 -8.96
CA ALA A 208 -3.78 -23.69 -9.14
C ALA A 208 -4.15 -24.17 -10.56
N ASP A 209 -3.19 -24.59 -11.41
CA ASP A 209 -3.34 -24.93 -12.83
C ASP A 209 -4.76 -25.35 -13.24
N CYS A 210 -5.41 -24.44 -13.96
CA CYS A 210 -6.75 -24.59 -14.52
C CYS A 210 -7.94 -24.62 -13.55
N LEU A 211 -7.75 -24.21 -12.30
CA LEU A 211 -8.81 -24.16 -11.30
C LEU A 211 -9.25 -22.70 -11.12
N GLN A 212 -10.42 -22.39 -11.66
CA GLN A 212 -11.06 -21.08 -11.50
C GLN A 212 -11.28 -20.82 -10.00
N ASN A 213 -10.92 -19.61 -9.55
CA ASN A 213 -11.08 -19.13 -8.17
C ASN A 213 -10.09 -19.70 -7.12
N GLN A 214 -8.95 -20.25 -7.56
CA GLN A 214 -7.91 -20.73 -6.64
C GLN A 214 -6.64 -19.88 -6.69
N VAL A 215 -5.94 -19.85 -5.54
CA VAL A 215 -4.75 -19.03 -5.32
C VAL A 215 -3.48 -19.88 -5.40
N ASP A 216 -2.50 -19.39 -6.15
CA ASP A 216 -1.15 -19.97 -6.14
C ASP A 216 -0.51 -19.75 -4.77
N VAL A 217 0.18 -20.77 -4.28
CA VAL A 217 0.99 -20.63 -3.06
C VAL A 217 2.27 -19.86 -3.41
N THR A 218 2.53 -18.77 -2.69
CA THR A 218 3.77 -18.01 -2.84
C THR A 218 4.90 -18.67 -2.04
N LYS A 219 5.36 -19.84 -2.51
CA LYS A 219 6.31 -20.70 -1.79
C LYS A 219 7.71 -20.10 -1.64
N ASP A 220 8.13 -19.25 -2.57
CA ASP A 220 9.48 -18.69 -2.62
C ASP A 220 9.56 -17.27 -2.03
N SER A 221 8.49 -16.79 -1.39
CA SER A 221 8.44 -15.47 -0.74
C SER A 221 7.48 -15.53 0.46
N TRP A 222 6.53 -14.61 0.52
CA TRP A 222 5.59 -14.42 1.61
C TRP A 222 4.15 -14.67 1.15
N GLN A 223 3.35 -15.29 2.03
CA GLN A 223 1.98 -15.69 1.77
C GLN A 223 1.06 -15.10 2.84
N TRP A 224 -0.03 -14.45 2.41
CA TRP A 224 -1.10 -14.08 3.34
C TRP A 224 -1.94 -15.30 3.68
N PHE A 225 -2.05 -15.56 4.97
CA PHE A 225 -3.04 -16.47 5.53
C PHE A 225 -4.13 -15.67 6.21
N ILE A 226 -5.39 -16.02 5.92
CA ILE A 226 -6.55 -15.56 6.69
C ILE A 226 -7.08 -16.75 7.47
N TYR A 227 -7.65 -16.51 8.65
CA TYR A 227 -8.24 -17.57 9.44
C TYR A 227 -9.55 -17.13 10.06
N SER A 228 -10.41 -18.09 10.33
CA SER A 228 -11.58 -17.90 11.18
C SER A 228 -11.95 -19.19 11.89
N PHE A 229 -12.64 -19.07 13.03
CA PHE A 229 -13.06 -20.23 13.79
C PHE A 229 -14.31 -19.93 14.63
N SER A 230 -15.05 -20.95 15.01
CA SER A 230 -16.25 -20.81 15.83
C SER A 230 -16.35 -21.91 16.89
N GLY A 231 -17.19 -21.69 17.91
CA GLY A 231 -17.61 -22.73 18.85
C GLY A 231 -18.66 -23.68 18.26
N GLU A 232 -19.27 -23.30 17.14
CA GLU A 232 -20.32 -24.05 16.45
C GLU A 232 -19.99 -24.24 14.96
N ASN A 233 -20.66 -25.18 14.29
CA ASN A 233 -20.52 -25.40 12.84
C ASN A 233 -21.51 -24.55 12.03
N THR A 234 -21.70 -23.30 12.45
CA THR A 234 -22.61 -22.34 11.83
C THR A 234 -21.82 -21.25 11.11
N PHE A 235 -22.02 -21.14 9.79
CA PHE A 235 -21.35 -20.13 8.96
C PHE A 235 -22.10 -18.80 9.04
N GLY A 236 -21.76 -17.99 10.04
CA GLY A 236 -22.28 -16.63 10.23
C GLY A 236 -21.17 -15.58 10.20
N ILE A 237 -21.55 -14.34 10.50
CA ILE A 237 -20.59 -13.25 10.71
C ILE A 237 -19.68 -13.63 11.89
N HIS A 238 -18.38 -13.56 11.69
CA HIS A 238 -17.40 -13.92 12.71
C HIS A 238 -17.49 -12.98 13.92
N GLU A 239 -17.51 -13.55 15.12
CA GLU A 239 -17.43 -12.78 16.36
C GLU A 239 -16.08 -12.04 16.47
N ALA A 240 -16.04 -11.02 17.33
CA ALA A 240 -14.82 -10.27 17.60
C ALA A 240 -13.69 -11.21 18.09
N GLY A 241 -12.52 -11.12 17.45
CA GLY A 241 -11.36 -11.97 17.76
C GLY A 241 -11.44 -13.41 17.23
N LYS A 242 -12.48 -13.78 16.48
CA LYS A 242 -12.65 -15.10 15.86
C LYS A 242 -12.24 -15.15 14.38
N LYS A 243 -11.61 -14.08 13.89
CA LYS A 243 -11.00 -14.00 12.57
C LYS A 243 -9.73 -13.18 12.63
N GLY A 244 -8.85 -13.37 11.65
CA GLY A 244 -7.66 -12.54 11.48
C GLY A 244 -6.90 -12.88 10.22
N LYS A 245 -5.74 -12.24 10.06
CA LYS A 245 -4.83 -12.45 8.95
C LYS A 245 -3.38 -12.34 9.43
N LYS A 246 -2.46 -13.06 8.77
CA LYS A 246 -1.03 -12.96 9.02
C LYS A 246 -0.24 -13.16 7.72
N TYR A 247 0.77 -12.33 7.49
CA TYR A 247 1.68 -12.47 6.35
C TYR A 247 2.88 -13.31 6.78
N VAL A 248 3.03 -14.48 6.18
CA VAL A 248 3.99 -15.50 6.64
C VAL A 248 5.02 -15.74 5.55
N LYS A 249 6.30 -15.67 5.90
CA LYS A 249 7.39 -16.06 5.01
C LYS A 249 7.44 -17.58 4.90
N LEU A 250 7.17 -18.11 3.71
CA LEU A 250 7.29 -19.54 3.41
C LEU A 250 8.63 -19.86 2.74
N GLY A 251 9.16 -18.92 1.96
CA GLY A 251 10.37 -19.11 1.16
C GLY A 251 11.67 -18.89 1.92
N THR A 252 12.76 -19.45 1.37
CA THR A 252 14.13 -19.30 1.87
C THR A 252 14.90 -18.18 1.17
N THR A 253 14.26 -17.47 0.24
CA THR A 253 14.85 -16.32 -0.47
C THR A 253 15.36 -15.27 0.52
N LYS A 254 16.37 -14.51 0.09
CA LYS A 254 16.97 -13.46 0.90
C LYS A 254 15.87 -12.48 1.34
N THR A 255 15.70 -12.31 2.64
CA THR A 255 14.85 -11.24 3.16
C THR A 255 15.62 -9.93 3.03
N ILE A 256 15.01 -8.93 2.42
CA ILE A 256 15.53 -7.56 2.36
C ILE A 256 14.79 -6.67 3.36
N SER A 257 13.48 -6.90 3.48
CA SER A 257 12.60 -6.24 4.43
C SER A 257 11.59 -7.22 5.00
N VAL A 258 11.08 -6.90 6.18
CA VAL A 258 9.97 -7.58 6.83
C VAL A 258 8.85 -6.60 7.08
N ASN A 259 7.61 -7.04 6.90
CA ASN A 259 6.42 -6.26 7.25
C ASN A 259 6.11 -6.41 8.74
N GLU A 260 7.11 -6.09 9.56
CA GLU A 260 7.07 -6.14 11.02
C GLU A 260 7.87 -4.96 11.60
N ILE A 261 7.41 -4.42 12.72
CA ILE A 261 8.18 -3.44 13.50
C ILE A 261 9.17 -4.22 14.37
N ARG A 262 10.46 -4.06 14.06
CA ARG A 262 11.57 -4.59 14.87
C ARG A 262 12.46 -3.45 15.35
N ASP A 263 13.06 -3.63 16.52
CA ASP A 263 14.12 -2.75 16.98
C ASP A 263 15.41 -2.99 16.18
N VAL A 264 16.19 -1.93 16.04
CA VAL A 264 17.44 -1.94 15.28
C VAL A 264 18.53 -1.37 16.18
N ASP A 265 19.58 -2.16 16.40
CA ASP A 265 20.70 -1.77 17.26
C ASP A 265 21.39 -0.51 16.72
N ASP A 266 21.80 0.36 17.65
CA ASP A 266 22.44 1.65 17.36
C ASP A 266 21.64 2.60 16.45
N ALA A 267 20.33 2.38 16.29
CA ALA A 267 19.46 3.29 15.57
C ALA A 267 19.02 4.46 16.46
N LYS A 268 18.96 5.64 15.86
CA LYS A 268 18.25 6.81 16.36
C LYS A 268 16.83 6.79 15.79
N GLU A 269 15.92 7.50 16.42
CA GLU A 269 14.57 7.71 15.91
C GLU A 269 14.32 9.17 15.56
N PHE A 270 13.49 9.41 14.55
CA PHE A 270 12.83 10.69 14.33
C PHE A 270 11.39 10.46 13.91
N THR A 271 10.51 11.39 14.25
CA THR A 271 9.09 11.32 13.91
C THR A 271 8.73 12.48 13.01
N ILE A 272 8.04 12.19 11.92
CA ILE A 272 7.30 13.17 11.13
C ILE A 272 5.81 12.96 11.42
N VAL A 273 5.16 14.00 11.89
CA VAL A 273 3.77 13.94 12.31
C VAL A 273 3.07 15.20 11.88
N GLN A 274 1.83 15.07 11.43
CA GLN A 274 1.00 16.23 11.20
C GLN A 274 0.60 16.84 12.56
N PRO A 275 0.65 18.18 12.73
CA PRO A 275 -0.02 18.83 13.85
C PRO A 275 -1.47 18.33 14.02
N GLU A 276 -1.99 18.31 15.24
CA GLU A 276 -3.38 17.90 15.46
C GLU A 276 -4.32 18.82 14.67
N ILE A 277 -5.12 18.24 13.77
CA ILE A 277 -6.15 18.97 13.02
C ILE A 277 -7.54 18.45 13.34
N THR A 278 -8.54 19.26 13.04
CA THR A 278 -9.89 18.76 12.76
C THR A 278 -9.95 18.29 11.32
N ILE A 279 -10.29 17.01 11.11
CA ILE A 279 -10.39 16.40 9.79
C ILE A 279 -11.50 17.11 8.99
N PRO A 280 -11.27 17.48 7.72
CA PRO A 280 -12.32 18.05 6.89
C PRO A 280 -13.55 17.13 6.77
N THR A 281 -14.74 17.73 6.69
CA THR A 281 -16.01 17.01 6.52
C THR A 281 -16.26 16.56 5.08
N ALA A 282 -15.41 16.98 4.13
CA ALA A 282 -15.46 16.52 2.76
C ALA A 282 -15.20 15.00 2.68
N GLU A 283 -15.86 14.32 1.75
CA GLU A 283 -15.71 12.87 1.57
C GLU A 283 -14.25 12.45 1.37
N THR A 284 -13.49 13.23 0.62
CA THR A 284 -12.06 13.05 0.44
C THR A 284 -11.32 14.34 0.79
N ALA A 285 -10.28 14.20 1.61
CA ALA A 285 -9.35 15.28 1.91
C ALA A 285 -7.92 14.77 1.96
N TYR A 286 -7.02 15.48 1.31
CA TYR A 286 -5.58 15.29 1.42
C TYR A 286 -4.97 16.46 2.18
N CYS A 287 -4.13 16.17 3.17
CA CYS A 287 -3.43 17.18 3.95
C CYS A 287 -1.91 16.96 3.84
N TYR A 288 -1.18 18.05 3.63
CA TYR A 288 0.25 18.04 3.34
C TYR A 288 1.03 18.79 4.42
N THR A 289 2.12 18.19 4.91
CA THR A 289 3.09 18.85 5.78
C THR A 289 4.52 18.58 5.35
N LEU A 290 5.31 19.65 5.23
CA LEU A 290 6.72 19.55 4.87
C LEU A 290 7.58 19.41 6.11
N HIS A 291 8.48 18.42 6.10
CA HIS A 291 9.38 18.11 7.21
C HIS A 291 10.83 18.16 6.76
N LYS A 292 11.69 18.74 7.62
CA LYS A 292 13.14 18.64 7.47
C LYS A 292 13.64 17.42 8.25
N LEU A 293 14.40 16.57 7.58
CA LEU A 293 14.98 15.36 8.18
C LEU A 293 16.20 15.68 9.07
N PRO A 294 16.60 14.74 9.96
CA PRO A 294 17.82 14.91 10.73
C PRO A 294 19.04 15.21 9.87
N ALA A 295 19.84 16.18 10.30
CA ALA A 295 21.03 16.58 9.57
C ALA A 295 22.06 15.45 9.48
N GLY A 296 22.78 15.39 8.37
CA GLY A 296 23.82 14.42 8.12
C GLY A 296 24.18 14.42 6.65
N LYS A 297 25.43 14.06 6.34
CA LYS A 297 25.85 13.95 4.94
C LYS A 297 25.09 12.83 4.23
N LYS A 298 25.09 11.64 4.84
CA LYS A 298 24.38 10.47 4.37
C LYS A 298 23.95 9.63 5.57
N ASN A 299 22.64 9.54 5.75
CA ASN A 299 21.95 8.74 6.76
C ASN A 299 21.11 7.67 6.05
N PHE A 300 20.68 6.65 6.79
CA PHE A 300 19.89 5.55 6.23
C PHE A 300 18.66 5.26 7.09
N ILE A 301 17.47 5.26 6.48
CA ILE A 301 16.26 4.73 7.11
C ILE A 301 16.35 3.21 7.13
N LEU A 302 16.18 2.63 8.32
CA LEU A 302 16.31 1.21 8.64
C LEU A 302 14.96 0.60 9.04
N SER A 303 14.03 1.41 9.54
CA SER A 303 12.66 0.99 9.85
C SER A 303 11.68 2.15 9.66
N GLU A 304 10.48 1.81 9.24
CA GLU A 304 9.37 2.70 8.91
C GLU A 304 8.18 2.29 9.78
N ARG A 305 7.81 3.12 10.76
CA ARG A 305 6.82 2.80 11.79
C ARG A 305 5.65 3.78 11.68
N PRO A 306 4.59 3.43 10.93
CA PRO A 306 3.41 4.26 10.81
C PRO A 306 2.62 4.28 12.13
N SER A 307 1.99 5.40 12.42
CA SER A 307 1.07 5.56 13.53
C SER A 307 -0.24 6.17 13.03
N SER A 308 -1.35 5.59 13.47
CA SER A 308 -2.71 6.01 13.12
C SER A 308 -3.46 6.44 14.38
N SER A 309 -4.12 7.60 14.33
CA SER A 309 -5.00 8.09 15.41
C SER A 309 -6.48 8.19 15.05
N SER A 310 -6.82 8.20 13.76
CA SER A 310 -8.20 8.27 13.28
C SER A 310 -8.62 7.02 12.49
N LYS A 311 -9.91 6.69 12.57
CA LYS A 311 -10.54 5.67 11.71
C LYS A 311 -10.83 6.16 10.30
N LEU A 312 -10.81 7.48 10.09
CA LEU A 312 -11.00 8.12 8.78
C LEU A 312 -9.72 8.15 7.95
N LEU A 313 -8.57 7.79 8.55
CA LEU A 313 -7.30 7.69 7.86
C LEU A 313 -7.37 6.59 6.79
N HIS A 314 -7.23 6.98 5.53
CA HIS A 314 -7.21 6.06 4.40
C HIS A 314 -5.79 5.63 4.03
N HIS A 315 -4.81 6.55 3.99
CA HIS A 315 -3.40 6.22 3.90
C HIS A 315 -2.48 7.37 4.30
N LEU A 316 -1.20 7.04 4.53
CA LEU A 316 -0.08 7.95 4.72
C LEU A 316 0.92 7.75 3.58
N VAL A 317 1.41 8.83 2.98
CA VAL A 317 2.48 8.79 1.99
C VAL A 317 3.60 9.75 2.37
N VAL A 318 4.85 9.33 2.18
CA VAL A 318 6.03 10.18 2.40
C VAL A 318 6.78 10.34 1.09
N TYR A 319 6.78 11.55 0.57
CA TYR A 319 7.52 11.92 -0.65
C TYR A 319 8.90 12.45 -0.30
N SER A 320 9.91 12.12 -1.11
CA SER A 320 11.25 12.71 -1.02
C SER A 320 11.35 13.94 -1.92
N CYS A 321 11.95 15.00 -1.41
CA CYS A 321 12.06 16.28 -2.12
C CYS A 321 13.50 16.50 -2.58
N TYR A 322 13.82 16.16 -3.83
CA TYR A 322 15.11 16.45 -4.44
C TYR A 322 15.10 17.83 -5.08
N GLY A 323 16.11 18.65 -4.80
CA GLY A 323 16.22 19.99 -5.38
C GLY A 323 15.12 20.96 -4.94
N LEU A 324 14.57 20.78 -3.73
CA LEU A 324 13.45 21.58 -3.23
C LEU A 324 13.74 23.10 -3.28
N PRO A 325 12.89 23.91 -3.96
CA PRO A 325 13.06 25.35 -4.05
C PRO A 325 13.06 26.05 -2.68
N GLU A 326 13.77 27.17 -2.55
CA GLU A 326 13.88 27.90 -1.27
C GLU A 326 12.53 28.41 -0.76
N GLU A 327 11.66 28.85 -1.67
CA GLU A 327 10.30 29.27 -1.36
C GLU A 327 9.45 28.15 -0.76
N ALA A 328 9.63 26.90 -1.23
CA ALA A 328 8.90 25.75 -0.71
C ALA A 328 9.40 25.34 0.69
N LYS A 329 10.68 25.59 1.02
CA LYS A 329 11.23 25.32 2.35
C LYS A 329 10.55 26.14 3.45
N ALA A 330 9.92 27.27 3.11
CA ALA A 330 9.15 28.07 4.07
C ALA A 330 7.89 27.36 4.61
N MET A 331 7.48 26.26 3.97
CA MET A 331 6.37 25.41 4.44
C MET A 331 6.72 24.60 5.70
N VAL A 332 8.00 24.44 6.03
CA VAL A 332 8.39 23.68 7.23
C VAL A 332 7.82 24.35 8.48
N GLY A 333 7.10 23.58 9.29
CA GLY A 333 6.50 24.04 10.54
C GLY A 333 5.27 24.95 10.36
N GLN A 334 4.75 25.07 9.14
CA GLN A 334 3.45 25.71 8.90
C GLN A 334 2.30 24.75 9.20
N GLU A 335 1.09 25.31 9.28
CA GLU A 335 -0.13 24.52 9.38
C GLU A 335 -0.28 23.57 8.18
N PRO A 336 -0.90 22.39 8.37
CA PRO A 336 -1.15 21.45 7.28
C PRO A 336 -1.93 22.10 6.15
N ASN A 337 -1.45 21.93 4.92
CA ASN A 337 -2.19 22.37 3.75
C ASN A 337 -3.19 21.29 3.36
N CYS A 338 -4.47 21.50 3.65
CA CYS A 338 -5.56 20.63 3.25
C CYS A 338 -6.34 21.14 2.01
N ASP A 339 -5.89 22.22 1.39
CA ASP A 339 -6.41 22.74 0.11
C ASP A 339 -5.74 22.01 -1.06
N TYR A 340 -5.95 20.69 -1.10
CA TYR A 340 -5.26 19.80 -2.02
C TYR A 340 -5.64 20.04 -3.48
N GLU A 341 -6.82 20.59 -3.76
CA GLU A 341 -7.27 20.93 -5.12
C GLU A 341 -6.40 22.04 -5.74
N ASN A 342 -5.87 22.94 -4.91
CA ASN A 342 -5.05 24.07 -5.34
C ASN A 342 -3.57 23.92 -4.97
N PHE A 343 -3.20 22.81 -4.35
CA PHE A 343 -1.83 22.56 -3.89
C PHE A 343 -1.10 21.59 -4.81
N SER A 344 0.00 22.04 -5.39
CA SER A 344 0.95 21.15 -6.07
C SER A 344 2.07 20.76 -5.13
N ASN A 345 2.15 19.48 -4.77
CA ASN A 345 3.27 18.93 -4.02
C ASN A 345 4.60 19.14 -4.79
N PRO A 346 5.59 19.87 -4.23
CA PRO A 346 6.86 20.14 -4.92
C PRO A 346 7.84 18.96 -4.87
N CYS A 347 7.52 17.89 -4.14
CA CYS A 347 8.38 16.73 -3.97
C CYS A 347 8.18 15.72 -5.11
N ASN A 348 9.28 15.15 -5.57
CA ASN A 348 9.39 14.47 -6.87
C ASN A 348 9.85 13.01 -6.76
N GLY A 349 10.18 12.55 -5.55
CA GLY A 349 10.49 11.16 -5.26
C GLY A 349 9.54 10.59 -4.22
N PHE A 350 9.67 9.29 -3.98
CA PHE A 350 8.81 8.54 -3.07
C PHE A 350 9.66 7.79 -2.05
N VAL A 351 9.25 7.77 -0.78
CA VAL A 351 9.98 7.10 0.30
C VAL A 351 9.25 5.83 0.72
N THR A 352 8.01 5.99 1.20
CA THR A 352 7.18 4.93 1.77
C THR A 352 5.70 5.33 1.83
N GLU A 353 4.86 4.34 2.09
CA GLU A 353 3.41 4.39 2.12
C GLU A 353 2.84 3.43 3.15
N TRP A 354 1.65 3.76 3.67
CA TRP A 354 0.93 2.90 4.58
C TRP A 354 -0.56 3.10 4.43
N ALA A 355 -1.30 1.99 4.44
CA ALA A 355 -2.75 1.96 4.50
C ALA A 355 -3.21 1.09 5.69
N PRO A 356 -4.43 1.31 6.22
CA PRO A 356 -4.99 0.49 7.29
C PRO A 356 -4.87 -1.01 7.03
N GLY A 357 -4.32 -1.73 8.01
CA GLY A 357 -4.12 -3.17 7.92
C GLY A 357 -2.73 -3.60 7.44
N MET A 358 -1.85 -2.65 7.07
CA MET A 358 -0.41 -2.88 6.96
C MET A 358 0.27 -2.80 8.33
N ALA A 359 1.30 -3.61 8.54
CA ALA A 359 2.24 -3.42 9.63
C ALA A 359 3.30 -2.36 9.24
N GLY A 360 4.08 -1.88 10.21
CA GLY A 360 5.32 -1.18 9.90
C GLY A 360 6.35 -2.11 9.24
N ARG A 361 7.44 -1.52 8.75
CA ARG A 361 8.47 -2.23 8.00
C ARG A 361 9.84 -2.06 8.64
N THR A 362 10.63 -3.13 8.64
CA THR A 362 12.05 -3.08 9.04
C THR A 362 12.90 -3.72 7.95
N PHE A 363 14.01 -3.07 7.58
CA PHE A 363 14.99 -3.63 6.67
C PHE A 363 15.92 -4.58 7.43
N GLU A 364 16.32 -5.68 6.79
CA GLU A 364 17.31 -6.59 7.36
C GLU A 364 18.68 -5.89 7.46
N PRO A 365 19.58 -6.35 8.36
CA PRO A 365 20.91 -5.75 8.50
C PRO A 365 21.66 -5.63 7.17
N GLY A 366 22.32 -4.49 6.96
CA GLY A 366 23.05 -4.18 5.73
C GLY A 366 22.23 -3.47 4.66
N PHE A 367 20.92 -3.24 4.88
CA PHE A 367 20.04 -2.51 3.97
C PHE A 367 19.51 -1.22 4.58
N GLY A 368 19.27 -0.21 3.74
CA GLY A 368 18.60 1.01 4.15
C GLY A 368 18.36 2.02 3.02
N LYS A 369 17.42 2.94 3.22
CA LYS A 369 17.10 4.00 2.25
C LYS A 369 17.90 5.28 2.55
N PRO A 370 18.70 5.81 1.62
CA PRO A 370 19.59 6.94 1.88
C PRO A 370 18.83 8.28 1.94
N PHE A 371 19.17 9.12 2.92
CA PHE A 371 18.75 10.53 3.01
C PHE A 371 19.89 11.41 3.56
N GLY A 372 19.74 12.73 3.51
CA GLY A 372 20.75 13.70 3.93
C GLY A 372 21.21 14.57 2.77
N SER A 373 22.27 15.36 2.99
CA SER A 373 22.72 16.37 2.00
C SER A 373 23.23 15.78 0.69
N ASP A 374 23.65 14.50 0.67
CA ASP A 374 24.03 13.78 -0.55
C ASP A 374 22.82 13.16 -1.29
N SER A 375 21.60 13.32 -0.75
CA SER A 375 20.34 12.78 -1.26
C SER A 375 19.23 13.83 -1.13
N PHE A 376 18.15 13.56 -0.38
CA PHE A 376 17.12 14.52 0.01
C PHE A 376 17.18 14.81 1.52
N GLU A 377 16.98 16.08 1.88
CA GLU A 377 16.94 16.55 3.28
C GLU A 377 15.52 16.89 3.75
N TYR A 378 14.56 16.91 2.83
CA TYR A 378 13.18 17.29 3.08
C TYR A 378 12.23 16.20 2.56
N VAL A 379 11.14 16.01 3.28
CA VAL A 379 10.06 15.10 2.89
C VAL A 379 8.70 15.79 3.03
N MET A 380 7.77 15.44 2.16
CA MET A 380 6.36 15.81 2.32
C MET A 380 5.60 14.62 2.88
N LEU A 381 4.96 14.80 4.02
CA LEU A 381 3.96 13.88 4.55
C LEU A 381 2.60 14.26 3.96
N GLU A 382 2.00 13.33 3.24
CA GLU A 382 0.62 13.40 2.76
C GLU A 382 -0.24 12.45 3.60
N ILE A 383 -1.37 12.96 4.08
CA ILE A 383 -2.39 12.18 4.77
C ILE A 383 -3.68 12.28 4.00
N HIS A 384 -4.19 11.13 3.56
CA HIS A 384 -5.49 11.02 2.91
C HIS A 384 -6.54 10.56 3.92
N TYR A 385 -7.59 11.34 4.09
CA TYR A 385 -8.80 11.00 4.83
C TYR A 385 -9.96 10.67 3.89
N ASN A 386 -10.70 9.62 4.22
CA ASN A 386 -11.93 9.24 3.57
C ASN A 386 -13.09 9.34 4.58
N ASN A 387 -13.88 10.40 4.50
CA ASN A 387 -14.98 10.77 5.42
C ASN A 387 -16.35 10.76 4.71
N PRO A 388 -16.83 9.60 4.22
CA PRO A 388 -18.06 9.51 3.42
C PRO A 388 -19.34 9.88 4.19
N GLU A 389 -19.30 9.81 5.52
CA GLU A 389 -20.41 10.18 6.40
C GLU A 389 -20.40 11.66 6.77
N GLY A 390 -19.35 12.41 6.40
CA GLY A 390 -19.20 13.82 6.72
C GLY A 390 -19.13 14.09 8.23
N LEU A 391 -18.47 13.21 8.98
CA LEU A 391 -18.32 13.34 10.42
C LEU A 391 -17.61 14.66 10.77
N GLU A 392 -18.16 15.35 11.76
CA GLU A 392 -17.63 16.60 12.30
C GLU A 392 -16.77 16.34 13.54
N ASP A 393 -15.89 17.29 13.88
CA ASP A 393 -15.05 17.28 15.09
C ASP A 393 -14.11 16.07 15.26
N GLU A 394 -13.97 15.23 14.24
CA GLU A 394 -12.98 14.16 14.20
C GLU A 394 -11.57 14.76 14.13
N LYS A 395 -10.67 14.20 14.93
CA LYS A 395 -9.29 14.71 15.08
C LYS A 395 -8.28 13.67 14.65
N ASP A 396 -7.14 14.15 14.16
CA ASP A 396 -6.02 13.28 13.80
C ASP A 396 -4.65 13.93 14.06
N SER A 397 -3.67 13.07 14.37
CA SER A 397 -2.26 13.35 14.58
C SER A 397 -1.40 12.18 14.07
N SER A 398 -1.81 11.56 12.95
CA SER A 398 -1.12 10.42 12.36
C SER A 398 0.21 10.82 11.72
N GLY A 399 1.09 9.84 11.49
CA GLY A 399 2.43 10.10 10.99
C GLY A 399 3.32 8.86 10.95
N TYR A 400 4.63 9.11 10.85
CA TYR A 400 5.66 8.07 10.81
C TYR A 400 6.74 8.35 11.83
N THR A 401 7.15 7.30 12.53
CA THR A 401 8.45 7.24 13.21
C THR A 401 9.40 6.40 12.37
N PHE A 402 10.58 6.93 12.07
CA PHE A 402 11.63 6.22 11.37
C PHE A 402 12.77 5.89 12.31
N LEU A 403 13.32 4.68 12.19
CA LEU A 403 14.63 4.35 12.75
C LEU A 403 15.70 4.58 11.69
N TYR A 404 16.81 5.22 12.09
CA TYR A 404 17.91 5.54 11.18
C TYR A 404 19.26 5.57 11.88
N ASN A 405 20.35 5.53 11.11
CA ASN A 405 21.67 5.94 11.57
C ASN A 405 22.51 6.51 10.40
N ASP A 406 23.76 6.86 10.70
CA ASP A 406 24.75 7.38 9.75
C ASP A 406 25.80 6.33 9.37
N LYS A 407 25.59 5.06 9.73
CA LYS A 407 26.49 3.96 9.38
C LYS A 407 26.20 3.53 7.95
N GLN A 408 27.24 3.51 7.11
CA GLN A 408 27.11 3.05 5.73
C GLN A 408 26.54 1.63 5.68
N VAL A 409 25.41 1.48 4.99
CA VAL A 409 24.81 0.17 4.69
C VAL A 409 25.53 -0.49 3.52
N GLU A 410 25.46 -1.83 3.45
CA GLU A 410 26.05 -2.59 2.34
C GLU A 410 25.28 -2.37 1.04
N THR A 411 23.96 -2.23 1.13
CA THR A 411 23.07 -2.10 -0.03
C THR A 411 22.05 -1.00 0.20
N GLU A 412 22.12 0.03 -0.64
CA GLU A 412 21.20 1.17 -0.61
C GLU A 412 19.92 0.84 -1.39
N ILE A 413 18.78 1.16 -0.78
CA ILE A 413 17.45 0.92 -1.34
C ILE A 413 16.92 2.21 -1.97
N GLY A 414 16.42 2.11 -3.19
CA GLY A 414 15.64 3.15 -3.86
C GLY A 414 14.18 2.72 -4.02
N THR A 415 13.31 3.68 -4.33
CA THR A 415 11.92 3.41 -4.75
C THR A 415 11.71 3.95 -6.15
N LEU A 416 11.17 3.12 -7.04
CA LEU A 416 10.79 3.49 -8.40
C LEU A 416 9.28 3.63 -8.49
N THR A 417 8.81 4.78 -8.94
CA THR A 417 7.40 4.99 -9.25
C THR A 417 7.11 4.56 -10.69
N LEU A 418 6.18 3.62 -10.84
CA LEU A 418 5.58 3.21 -12.10
C LEU A 418 4.08 3.49 -12.03
N GLY A 419 3.41 3.51 -13.19
CA GLY A 419 1.98 3.84 -13.24
C GLY A 419 1.70 5.26 -13.69
N ASP A 420 0.48 5.71 -13.49
CA ASP A 420 -0.05 6.97 -14.03
C ASP A 420 0.26 8.16 -13.13
N LEU A 421 1.42 8.80 -13.34
CA LEU A 421 1.81 10.01 -12.62
C LEU A 421 0.98 11.25 -12.95
N GLN A 422 0.18 11.22 -14.02
CA GLN A 422 -0.64 12.38 -14.40
C GLN A 422 -1.85 12.51 -13.50
N VAL A 423 -2.33 11.39 -12.95
CA VAL A 423 -3.50 11.25 -12.06
C VAL A 423 -4.81 11.65 -12.73
N THR A 424 -4.90 12.84 -13.32
CA THR A 424 -6.07 13.40 -14.00
C THR A 424 -5.89 13.39 -15.53
N GLY A 425 -6.91 13.83 -16.28
CA GLY A 425 -6.83 13.97 -17.75
C GLY A 425 -7.13 12.69 -18.53
N TRP A 426 -7.54 11.61 -17.86
CA TRP A 426 -8.01 10.37 -18.46
C TRP A 426 -9.32 9.90 -17.81
N SER A 427 -10.05 9.02 -18.48
CA SER A 427 -11.26 8.41 -17.94
C SER A 427 -11.43 6.96 -18.42
N LEU A 428 -12.16 6.19 -17.63
CA LEU A 428 -12.58 4.82 -17.94
C LEU A 428 -13.97 4.83 -18.55
N GLU A 429 -14.18 3.98 -19.56
CA GLU A 429 -15.51 3.77 -20.13
C GLU A 429 -16.45 3.18 -19.08
N PRO A 430 -17.69 3.68 -18.94
CA PRO A 430 -18.67 3.12 -18.01
C PRO A 430 -19.28 1.80 -18.53
N GLY A 431 -19.87 1.03 -17.63
CA GLY A 431 -20.65 -0.16 -17.94
C GLY A 431 -19.81 -1.37 -18.38
N LYS A 432 -18.51 -1.41 -18.05
CA LYS A 432 -17.61 -2.53 -18.39
C LYS A 432 -17.31 -3.37 -17.16
N GLU A 433 -17.48 -4.69 -17.28
CA GLU A 433 -17.04 -5.63 -16.25
C GLU A 433 -15.53 -5.53 -15.99
N ILE A 434 -14.73 -5.35 -17.06
CA ILE A 434 -13.31 -5.02 -16.97
C ILE A 434 -12.95 -3.97 -18.02
N VAL A 435 -12.32 -2.89 -17.59
CA VAL A 435 -11.68 -1.86 -18.42
C VAL A 435 -10.27 -1.60 -17.89
N ALA A 436 -9.29 -1.43 -18.79
CA ALA A 436 -7.89 -1.36 -18.42
C ALA A 436 -7.28 0.04 -18.67
N ARG A 437 -6.49 0.52 -17.70
CA ARG A 437 -5.52 1.62 -17.89
C ARG A 437 -4.12 1.01 -17.92
N THR A 438 -3.33 1.40 -18.91
CA THR A 438 -1.95 0.91 -19.06
C THR A 438 -0.98 2.07 -19.23
N THR A 439 0.16 1.97 -18.57
CA THR A 439 1.28 2.91 -18.69
C THR A 439 2.57 2.15 -18.98
N VAL A 440 3.50 2.82 -19.67
CA VAL A 440 4.74 2.21 -20.14
C VAL A 440 5.94 2.97 -19.60
N CYS A 441 6.80 2.27 -18.86
CA CYS A 441 8.17 2.66 -18.61
C CYS A 441 9.03 2.23 -19.81
N THR A 442 9.57 3.19 -20.56
CA THR A 442 10.23 2.92 -21.82
C THR A 442 11.69 2.46 -21.66
N PRO A 443 12.22 1.64 -22.59
CA PRO A 443 13.63 1.24 -22.64
C PRO A 443 14.61 2.41 -22.56
N GLU A 444 14.25 3.57 -23.11
CA GLU A 444 15.03 4.79 -23.09
C GLU A 444 15.24 5.32 -21.67
N CYS A 445 14.24 5.17 -20.79
CA CYS A 445 14.38 5.50 -19.38
C CYS A 445 15.14 4.41 -18.62
N THR A 446 14.83 3.12 -18.83
CA THR A 446 15.53 2.04 -18.12
C THR A 446 17.01 1.96 -18.48
N LYS A 447 17.41 2.43 -19.67
CA LYS A 447 18.82 2.63 -20.06
C LYS A 447 19.60 3.60 -19.17
N ARG A 448 18.93 4.44 -18.37
CA ARG A 448 19.56 5.35 -17.41
C ARG A 448 19.95 4.65 -16.09
N TRP A 449 19.51 3.41 -15.87
CA TRP A 449 19.91 2.61 -14.71
C TRP A 449 21.40 2.18 -14.81
N PRO A 450 21.99 1.71 -13.70
CA PRO A 450 23.32 1.11 -13.72
C PRO A 450 23.45 0.02 -14.78
N SER A 451 24.65 -0.18 -15.35
CA SER A 451 24.91 -1.17 -16.42
C SER A 451 24.48 -2.58 -16.06
N ASP A 452 24.65 -2.94 -14.78
CA ASP A 452 24.29 -4.26 -14.27
C ASP A 452 22.81 -4.35 -13.91
N GLY A 453 22.03 -3.28 -14.08
CA GLY A 453 20.61 -3.17 -13.75
C GLY A 453 20.31 -3.09 -12.25
N ILE A 454 19.02 -3.09 -11.93
CA ILE A 454 18.49 -3.06 -10.56
C ILE A 454 17.77 -4.37 -10.23
N THR A 455 17.59 -4.63 -8.94
CA THR A 455 16.89 -5.80 -8.41
C THR A 455 15.72 -5.32 -7.58
N ALA A 456 14.50 -5.56 -8.06
CA ALA A 456 13.28 -5.32 -7.32
C ALA A 456 13.06 -6.43 -6.27
N PHE A 457 12.61 -6.04 -5.08
CA PHE A 457 12.34 -6.99 -3.98
C PHE A 457 11.01 -6.71 -3.25
N SER A 458 10.34 -5.59 -3.57
CA SER A 458 9.03 -5.26 -3.04
C SER A 458 8.26 -4.45 -4.08
N VAL A 459 6.93 -4.59 -4.07
CA VAL A 459 6.03 -3.74 -4.85
C VAL A 459 4.77 -3.43 -4.06
N PHE A 460 4.36 -2.16 -4.09
CA PHE A 460 3.06 -1.71 -3.61
C PHE A 460 2.19 -1.36 -4.81
N PHE A 461 1.00 -1.95 -4.85
CA PHE A 461 0.00 -1.75 -5.89
C PHE A 461 -1.13 -0.88 -5.37
N HIS A 462 -1.50 0.16 -6.12
CA HIS A 462 -2.49 1.15 -5.70
C HIS A 462 -3.46 1.50 -6.82
N MET A 463 -4.73 1.38 -6.47
CA MET A 463 -5.92 1.67 -7.27
C MET A 463 -7.04 2.10 -6.31
N HIS A 464 -8.11 2.71 -6.82
CA HIS A 464 -9.27 3.07 -6.01
C HIS A 464 -10.36 1.98 -6.08
N GLN A 465 -11.61 2.34 -5.78
CA GLN A 465 -12.71 1.43 -5.44
C GLN A 465 -13.04 0.41 -6.55
N ARG A 466 -12.82 0.76 -7.81
CA ARG A 466 -13.14 -0.12 -8.95
C ARG A 466 -12.02 -1.08 -9.28
N GLY A 467 -10.86 -0.97 -8.64
CA GLY A 467 -9.75 -1.85 -8.93
C GLY A 467 -10.07 -3.32 -8.70
N ARG A 468 -9.62 -4.18 -9.62
CA ARG A 468 -9.80 -5.64 -9.56
C ARG A 468 -8.51 -6.40 -9.79
N ASN A 469 -7.71 -6.00 -10.79
CA ASN A 469 -6.43 -6.63 -11.06
C ASN A 469 -5.35 -5.58 -11.32
N GLN A 470 -4.13 -5.91 -10.95
CA GLN A 470 -2.96 -5.12 -11.32
C GLN A 470 -1.77 -6.01 -11.66
N ARG A 471 -0.98 -5.61 -12.65
CA ARG A 471 0.28 -6.28 -12.99
C ARG A 471 1.32 -5.30 -13.52
N VAL A 472 2.58 -5.66 -13.32
CA VAL A 472 3.73 -5.02 -13.99
C VAL A 472 4.46 -6.08 -14.79
N GLN A 473 4.44 -5.97 -16.11
CA GLN A 473 5.09 -6.90 -17.03
C GLN A 473 6.49 -6.42 -17.39
N ILE A 474 7.44 -7.35 -17.54
CA ILE A 474 8.80 -7.05 -18.03
C ILE A 474 8.89 -7.53 -19.47
N ILE A 475 9.14 -6.60 -20.38
CA ILE A 475 9.42 -6.89 -21.79
C ILE A 475 10.91 -6.68 -22.04
N ARG A 476 11.61 -7.73 -22.46
CA ARG A 476 13.04 -7.72 -22.78
C ARG A 476 13.22 -8.22 -24.20
N ASP A 477 13.93 -7.45 -25.02
CA ASP A 477 14.19 -7.77 -26.43
C ASP A 477 12.90 -8.09 -27.23
N GLY A 478 11.83 -7.32 -26.98
CA GLY A 478 10.54 -7.47 -27.67
C GLY A 478 9.69 -8.65 -27.20
N ARG A 479 10.13 -9.39 -26.18
CA ARG A 479 9.43 -10.55 -25.62
C ARG A 479 9.13 -10.35 -24.14
N GLU A 480 7.92 -10.70 -23.72
CA GLU A 480 7.63 -10.80 -22.28
C GLU A 480 8.50 -11.89 -21.65
N VAL A 481 9.18 -11.60 -20.54
CA VAL A 481 10.02 -12.59 -19.84
C VAL A 481 9.31 -13.19 -18.63
N ASN A 482 8.79 -12.35 -17.76
CA ASN A 482 7.95 -12.66 -16.60
C ASN A 482 7.33 -11.34 -16.10
N ALA A 483 6.23 -11.42 -15.37
CA ALA A 483 5.75 -10.26 -14.62
C ALA A 483 6.73 -9.96 -13.46
N LEU A 484 6.99 -8.67 -13.20
CA LEU A 484 7.64 -8.23 -11.97
C LEU A 484 6.77 -8.65 -10.78
N SER A 485 5.46 -8.40 -10.87
CA SER A 485 4.46 -8.87 -9.93
C SER A 485 3.06 -8.70 -10.52
N SER A 486 2.09 -9.39 -9.92
CA SER A 486 0.67 -9.22 -10.18
C SER A 486 -0.16 -9.46 -8.91
N ILE A 487 -1.35 -8.87 -8.88
CA ILE A 487 -2.46 -9.16 -7.97
C ILE A 487 -3.71 -9.36 -8.82
N ARG A 488 -4.39 -10.50 -8.64
CA ARG A 488 -5.58 -10.92 -9.39
C ARG A 488 -6.91 -10.66 -8.66
N SER A 489 -6.83 -10.26 -7.40
CA SER A 489 -7.98 -10.01 -6.54
C SER A 489 -7.66 -8.79 -5.69
N PHE A 490 -7.39 -7.68 -6.36
CA PHE A 490 -7.15 -6.40 -5.70
C PHE A 490 -8.39 -6.04 -4.89
N GLU A 491 -8.15 -5.57 -3.67
CA GLU A 491 -9.19 -5.15 -2.74
C GLU A 491 -8.76 -3.81 -2.14
N TYR A 492 -9.57 -2.79 -2.39
CA TYR A 492 -9.25 -1.40 -2.07
C TYR A 492 -8.83 -1.21 -0.61
N GLY A 493 -9.53 -1.88 0.32
CA GLY A 493 -9.22 -1.80 1.76
C GLY A 493 -8.06 -2.69 2.24
N TYR A 494 -7.35 -3.40 1.35
CA TYR A 494 -6.33 -4.39 1.68
C TYR A 494 -5.08 -4.23 0.81
N GLN A 495 -4.51 -3.03 0.81
CA GLN A 495 -3.26 -2.72 0.12
C GLN A 495 -2.07 -2.97 1.05
N TYR A 496 -0.93 -3.38 0.49
CA TYR A 496 0.28 -3.67 1.25
C TYR A 496 1.51 -3.74 0.36
N SER A 497 2.70 -3.51 0.94
CA SER A 497 3.96 -3.71 0.22
C SER A 497 4.24 -5.22 0.13
N LYS A 498 4.07 -5.78 -1.07
CA LYS A 498 4.27 -7.20 -1.36
C LYS A 498 5.75 -7.49 -1.52
N ASN A 499 6.33 -8.20 -0.55
CA ASN A 499 7.66 -8.78 -0.71
C ASN A 499 7.71 -9.75 -1.91
N LEU A 500 8.69 -9.54 -2.77
CA LEU A 500 8.97 -10.35 -3.94
C LEU A 500 10.17 -11.25 -3.66
N GLY A 501 10.31 -12.31 -4.46
CA GLY A 501 11.65 -12.81 -4.74
C GLY A 501 12.47 -11.72 -5.45
N GLU A 502 13.79 -11.89 -5.52
CA GLU A 502 14.65 -10.94 -6.21
C GLU A 502 14.37 -10.98 -7.73
N VAL A 503 13.85 -9.88 -8.29
CA VAL A 503 13.53 -9.74 -9.72
C VAL A 503 14.49 -8.77 -10.38
N LYS A 504 15.29 -9.26 -11.33
CA LYS A 504 16.29 -8.46 -12.04
C LYS A 504 15.69 -7.67 -13.21
N LEU A 505 15.83 -6.35 -13.16
CA LEU A 505 15.47 -5.42 -14.21
C LEU A 505 16.74 -4.84 -14.83
N LEU A 506 16.86 -4.89 -16.16
CA LEU A 506 18.06 -4.56 -16.90
C LEU A 506 17.87 -3.28 -17.74
N PRO A 507 18.95 -2.53 -18.00
CA PRO A 507 18.93 -1.45 -18.97
C PRO A 507 18.37 -1.92 -20.33
N GLY A 508 17.38 -1.20 -20.85
CA GLY A 508 16.70 -1.56 -22.11
C GLY A 508 15.43 -2.40 -21.93
N ASP A 509 15.11 -2.83 -20.72
CA ASP A 509 13.79 -3.40 -20.43
C ASP A 509 12.69 -2.36 -20.64
N ARG A 510 11.52 -2.81 -21.09
CA ARG A 510 10.27 -2.03 -21.04
C ARG A 510 9.38 -2.61 -19.96
N LEU A 511 8.90 -1.77 -19.05
CA LEU A 511 7.93 -2.19 -18.03
C LEU A 511 6.54 -1.69 -18.39
N ILE A 512 5.54 -2.57 -18.30
CA ILE A 512 4.14 -2.24 -18.61
C ILE A 512 3.32 -2.43 -17.35
N THR A 513 2.80 -1.34 -16.80
CA THR A 513 1.88 -1.37 -15.66
C THR A 513 0.45 -1.36 -16.19
N THR A 514 -0.32 -2.39 -15.89
CA THR A 514 -1.74 -2.48 -16.25
C THR A 514 -2.59 -2.59 -14.99
N CYS A 515 -3.55 -1.69 -14.88
CA CYS A 515 -4.59 -1.65 -13.85
C CYS A 515 -5.93 -1.96 -14.52
N GLU A 516 -6.68 -2.92 -13.98
CA GLU A 516 -7.97 -3.36 -14.51
C GLU A 516 -9.08 -3.06 -13.49
N PHE A 517 -10.11 -2.37 -13.97
CA PHE A 517 -11.19 -1.83 -13.15
C PHE A 517 -12.53 -2.40 -13.59
N ASP A 518 -13.45 -2.55 -12.65
CA ASP A 518 -14.85 -2.90 -12.90
C ASP A 518 -15.71 -1.65 -12.79
N THR A 519 -16.25 -1.23 -13.93
CA THR A 519 -17.12 -0.07 -14.08
C THR A 519 -18.55 -0.49 -14.42
N SER A 520 -18.91 -1.76 -14.18
CA SER A 520 -20.20 -2.32 -14.60
C SER A 520 -21.40 -1.61 -13.96
N GLU A 521 -21.22 -1.03 -12.77
CA GLU A 521 -22.23 -0.25 -12.05
C GLU A 521 -22.25 1.24 -12.44
N ASP A 522 -21.25 1.72 -13.17
CA ASP A 522 -21.16 3.12 -13.58
C ASP A 522 -21.95 3.40 -14.84
N ARG A 523 -22.61 4.57 -14.86
CA ARG A 523 -23.37 5.07 -16.00
C ARG A 523 -22.64 6.18 -16.77
N GLU A 524 -21.72 6.86 -16.10
CA GLU A 524 -20.93 7.97 -16.64
C GLU A 524 -19.44 7.61 -16.62
N PRO A 525 -18.62 8.16 -17.52
CA PRO A 525 -17.18 7.93 -17.51
C PRO A 525 -16.56 8.22 -16.14
N VAL A 526 -15.72 7.30 -15.66
CA VAL A 526 -15.05 7.43 -14.37
C VAL A 526 -13.71 8.12 -14.60
N PRO A 527 -13.50 9.34 -14.10
CA PRO A 527 -12.24 10.04 -14.33
C PRO A 527 -11.11 9.44 -13.48
N GLY A 528 -9.89 9.58 -13.97
CA GLY A 528 -8.72 9.52 -13.12
C GLY A 528 -8.67 10.73 -12.19
N GLY A 529 -8.31 10.54 -10.93
CA GLY A 529 -8.33 11.62 -9.95
C GLY A 529 -7.96 11.21 -8.54
N LEU A 530 -8.11 12.17 -7.62
CA LEU A 530 -7.67 12.06 -6.23
C LEU A 530 -8.74 11.39 -5.35
N ALA A 531 -10.02 11.55 -5.65
CA ALA A 531 -11.08 11.03 -4.80
C ALA A 531 -11.21 9.50 -4.92
N SER A 532 -11.62 8.84 -3.83
CA SER A 532 -11.84 7.38 -3.79
C SER A 532 -12.86 6.87 -4.84
N LYS A 533 -13.74 7.76 -5.31
CA LYS A 533 -14.74 7.50 -6.36
C LYS A 533 -14.22 7.75 -7.78
N GLU A 534 -13.07 8.39 -7.91
CA GLU A 534 -12.27 8.48 -9.14
C GLU A 534 -11.28 7.32 -9.15
N GLU A 535 -10.36 7.23 -10.12
CA GLU A 535 -9.38 6.13 -10.17
C GLU A 535 -7.91 6.58 -10.25
N MET A 536 -7.05 5.71 -9.73
CA MET A 536 -5.59 5.80 -9.85
C MET A 536 -5.00 4.47 -10.31
N CYS A 537 -3.77 4.51 -10.82
CA CYS A 537 -3.04 3.33 -11.25
C CYS A 537 -1.55 3.48 -10.94
N PHE A 538 -1.11 3.06 -9.76
CA PHE A 538 0.30 3.16 -9.34
C PHE A 538 0.90 1.82 -8.94
N ALA A 539 2.19 1.66 -9.23
CA ALA A 539 3.02 0.60 -8.69
C ALA A 539 4.34 1.19 -8.19
N TRP A 540 4.55 1.20 -6.87
CA TRP A 540 5.83 1.62 -6.27
C TRP A 540 6.70 0.40 -6.01
N VAL A 541 7.89 0.39 -6.60
CA VAL A 541 8.81 -0.76 -6.55
C VAL A 541 10.02 -0.38 -5.71
N ASP A 542 10.24 -1.06 -4.59
CA ASP A 542 11.53 -0.95 -3.90
C ASP A 542 12.56 -1.84 -4.59
N TYR A 543 13.74 -1.26 -4.81
CA TYR A 543 14.82 -1.91 -5.53
C TYR A 543 16.19 -1.57 -4.94
N TYR A 544 17.19 -2.34 -5.34
CA TYR A 544 18.60 -2.01 -5.11
C TYR A 544 19.47 -2.35 -6.34
N PRO A 545 20.67 -1.76 -6.50
CA PRO A 545 21.16 -0.61 -5.74
C PRO A 545 20.36 0.64 -6.08
N ALA A 546 20.17 1.53 -5.10
CA ALA A 546 19.55 2.84 -5.28
C ALA A 546 20.24 3.60 -6.44
N ASN A 547 19.44 4.27 -7.27
CA ASN A 547 19.94 5.11 -8.34
C ASN A 547 19.11 6.40 -8.48
N LYS A 548 19.43 7.22 -9.49
CA LYS A 548 18.82 8.53 -9.65
C LYS A 548 17.43 8.50 -10.28
N VAL A 549 17.02 7.43 -10.94
CA VAL A 549 15.70 7.32 -11.56
C VAL A 549 14.63 7.12 -10.48
N LEU A 550 13.80 8.13 -10.31
CA LEU A 550 12.71 8.21 -9.32
C LEU A 550 11.40 7.69 -9.88
N ALA A 551 11.13 7.97 -11.17
CA ALA A 551 9.94 7.49 -11.85
C ALA A 551 10.20 7.17 -13.32
N CYS A 552 9.45 6.21 -13.83
CA CYS A 552 9.50 5.79 -15.22
C CYS A 552 8.10 5.46 -15.71
N THR A 553 7.57 6.28 -16.61
CA THR A 553 6.20 6.11 -17.12
C THR A 553 6.02 6.86 -18.44
N GLN A 554 4.77 7.14 -18.79
CA GLN A 554 4.34 7.97 -19.89
C GLN A 554 3.40 9.07 -19.36
N VAL A 555 3.28 10.16 -20.11
CA VAL A 555 2.36 11.28 -19.84
C VAL A 555 1.64 11.65 -21.12
N ASP A 556 0.38 12.06 -21.01
CA ASP A 556 -0.35 12.64 -22.14
C ASP A 556 -0.09 14.15 -22.21
N MET A 557 0.55 14.59 -23.30
CA MET A 557 0.85 16.01 -23.54
C MET A 557 -0.30 16.74 -24.26
N GLY A 558 -1.40 16.02 -24.56
CA GLY A 558 -2.48 16.53 -25.38
C GLY A 558 -2.05 16.76 -26.84
N GLN A 559 -2.83 17.54 -27.57
CA GLN A 559 -2.50 17.95 -28.94
C GLN A 559 -2.36 19.47 -28.99
N ALA A 560 -1.15 19.95 -29.29
CA ALA A 560 -0.86 21.36 -29.46
C ALA A 560 -0.25 21.63 -30.85
N PRO A 561 -0.87 22.47 -31.71
CA PRO A 561 -0.32 22.79 -33.02
C PRO A 561 1.11 23.34 -32.91
N GLY A 562 2.08 22.65 -33.53
CA GLY A 562 3.49 23.05 -33.52
C GLY A 562 4.34 22.49 -32.36
N SER A 563 3.76 21.72 -31.44
CA SER A 563 4.54 20.96 -30.45
C SER A 563 5.25 19.78 -31.11
N PRO A 564 6.55 19.53 -30.82
CA PRO A 564 7.24 18.32 -31.27
C PRO A 564 6.76 17.06 -30.55
N LEU A 565 6.09 17.22 -29.40
CA LEU A 565 5.48 16.17 -28.60
C LEU A 565 3.97 16.29 -28.73
N ASN A 566 3.38 15.53 -29.65
CA ASN A 566 1.93 15.42 -29.80
C ASN A 566 1.45 14.07 -29.29
N GLY A 567 0.45 14.06 -28.40
CA GLY A 567 -0.08 12.86 -27.75
C GLY A 567 0.78 12.37 -26.59
N THR A 568 0.91 11.06 -26.45
CA THR A 568 1.64 10.43 -25.35
C THR A 568 3.15 10.53 -25.52
N ALA A 569 3.85 10.99 -24.48
CA ALA A 569 5.31 11.06 -24.39
C ALA A 569 5.83 10.18 -23.24
N ALA A 570 7.09 9.75 -23.33
CA ALA A 570 7.74 9.04 -22.24
C ALA A 570 8.20 10.03 -21.17
N LEU A 571 8.09 9.64 -19.90
CA LEU A 571 8.56 10.38 -18.74
C LEU A 571 9.58 9.54 -17.97
N CYS A 572 10.79 10.09 -17.81
CA CYS A 572 11.85 9.55 -16.99
C CYS A 572 12.32 10.60 -16.00
N LEU A 573 11.88 10.50 -14.75
CA LEU A 573 12.19 11.47 -13.72
C LEU A 573 13.45 11.05 -12.96
N GLU A 574 14.45 11.93 -12.93
CA GLU A 574 15.70 11.71 -12.21
C GLU A 574 15.89 12.69 -11.06
N ALA A 575 16.51 12.23 -9.97
CA ALA A 575 16.92 13.06 -8.85
C ALA A 575 17.89 14.15 -9.32
N ASN A 576 17.48 15.41 -9.15
CA ASN A 576 18.20 16.60 -9.61
C ASN A 576 18.47 16.61 -11.14
N GLY A 577 17.64 15.92 -11.93
CA GLY A 577 17.68 15.95 -13.39
C GLY A 577 17.12 17.25 -13.97
N ASP A 578 17.51 17.58 -15.21
CA ASP A 578 16.87 18.67 -15.95
C ASP A 578 15.44 18.25 -16.33
N SER A 579 14.46 19.08 -15.98
CA SER A 579 13.06 18.82 -16.29
C SER A 579 12.81 18.78 -17.80
N ALA A 580 13.61 19.49 -18.60
CA ALA A 580 13.51 19.50 -20.06
C ALA A 580 13.82 18.14 -20.71
N ASP A 581 14.70 17.34 -20.10
CA ASP A 581 15.12 16.02 -20.61
C ASP A 581 14.32 14.86 -19.99
N SER A 582 13.38 15.19 -19.09
CA SER A 582 12.56 14.21 -18.40
C SER A 582 11.42 13.70 -19.27
N VAL A 583 10.91 14.52 -20.20
CA VAL A 583 9.82 14.17 -21.12
C VAL A 583 10.31 14.15 -22.56
N PHE A 584 10.12 13.03 -23.28
CA PHE A 584 10.67 12.83 -24.62
C PHE A 584 9.82 11.89 -25.48
N PRO A 585 9.90 11.96 -26.83
CA PRO A 585 9.15 11.05 -27.68
C PRO A 585 9.75 9.65 -27.63
N SER A 586 8.93 8.61 -27.72
CA SER A 586 9.41 7.23 -27.75
C SER A 586 8.52 6.35 -28.62
N GLU A 587 9.14 5.62 -29.55
CA GLU A 587 8.47 4.61 -30.37
C GLU A 587 8.01 3.40 -29.53
N SER A 588 8.66 3.17 -28.39
CA SER A 588 8.39 2.06 -27.47
C SER A 588 7.01 2.12 -26.82
N LEU A 589 6.34 3.27 -26.87
CA LEU A 589 4.97 3.46 -26.37
C LEU A 589 3.92 2.75 -27.23
N THR A 590 4.19 2.61 -28.54
CA THR A 590 3.26 1.97 -29.49
C THR A 590 3.81 0.67 -30.07
N ALA A 591 5.07 0.34 -29.80
CA ALA A 591 5.71 -0.86 -30.31
C ALA A 591 5.03 -2.15 -29.79
N PRO A 592 4.63 -3.08 -30.67
CA PRO A 592 4.08 -4.36 -30.25
C PRO A 592 5.14 -5.21 -29.51
N PHE A 593 4.70 -6.22 -28.76
CA PHE A 593 5.57 -7.25 -28.20
C PHE A 593 4.97 -8.64 -28.34
N GLN A 594 5.85 -9.62 -28.34
CA GLN A 594 5.46 -11.00 -28.19
C GLN A 594 5.12 -11.27 -26.73
N ARG A 595 3.82 -11.51 -26.46
CA ARG A 595 3.38 -12.10 -25.20
C ARG A 595 3.90 -13.53 -25.09
N LEU A 596 4.24 -13.95 -23.87
CA LEU A 596 4.45 -15.37 -23.63
C LEU A 596 3.12 -16.13 -23.83
N PRO A 597 3.16 -17.40 -24.24
CA PRO A 597 2.01 -18.28 -24.07
C PRO A 597 1.55 -18.16 -22.62
N ALA A 598 0.25 -17.98 -22.39
CA ALA A 598 -0.28 -17.86 -21.04
C ALA A 598 0.15 -19.06 -20.19
N SER A 599 1.11 -18.87 -19.28
CA SER A 599 1.48 -19.86 -18.28
C SER A 599 0.62 -19.61 -17.05
N GLY A 600 -0.65 -19.99 -17.14
CA GLY A 600 -1.64 -19.85 -16.06
C GLY A 600 -3.09 -19.77 -16.55
N ASN A 601 -3.90 -20.73 -16.09
CA ASN A 601 -5.37 -20.85 -16.07
C ASN A 601 -6.24 -20.36 -17.25
N THR A 602 -5.73 -20.13 -18.47
CA THR A 602 -6.60 -20.11 -19.65
C THR A 602 -6.99 -21.52 -20.04
N CYS A 603 -7.88 -22.13 -19.26
CA CYS A 603 -8.53 -23.36 -19.71
C CYS A 603 -9.49 -22.96 -20.81
N ALA A 604 -9.34 -23.57 -21.98
CA ALA A 604 -10.39 -23.54 -22.96
C ALA A 604 -11.70 -23.98 -22.28
N ALA A 605 -12.78 -23.24 -22.50
CA ALA A 605 -14.11 -23.68 -22.10
C ALA A 605 -14.31 -25.13 -22.59
N PRO A 606 -14.96 -26.02 -21.81
CA PRO A 606 -15.27 -27.35 -22.30
C PRO A 606 -16.02 -27.19 -23.61
N ALA A 607 -15.45 -27.71 -24.70
CA ALA A 607 -16.14 -27.77 -25.98
C ALA A 607 -17.44 -28.52 -25.71
N THR A 608 -18.55 -27.83 -25.83
CA THR A 608 -19.87 -28.46 -25.81
C THR A 608 -19.84 -29.53 -26.89
N ALA A 609 -19.92 -30.78 -26.46
CA ALA A 609 -20.07 -31.92 -27.36
C ALA A 609 -21.47 -31.85 -27.99
N GLY A 610 -21.63 -30.93 -28.95
CA GLY A 610 -22.74 -30.89 -29.88
C GLY A 610 -22.34 -31.71 -31.10
N GLY A 611 -22.73 -32.97 -31.14
CA GLY A 611 -22.62 -33.77 -32.35
C GLY A 611 -23.57 -33.23 -33.43
N ALA A 612 -23.05 -33.00 -34.63
CA ALA A 612 -23.66 -33.44 -35.89
C ALA A 612 -22.78 -33.05 -37.09
N ASN A 613 -22.54 -34.05 -37.93
CA ASN A 613 -22.01 -34.03 -39.30
C ASN A 613 -22.11 -32.70 -40.08
N SER A 614 -21.02 -32.30 -40.72
CA SER A 614 -20.95 -32.36 -42.19
C SER A 614 -19.51 -32.17 -42.69
N SER A 615 -19.15 -33.05 -43.61
CA SER A 615 -17.92 -33.09 -44.39
C SER A 615 -17.76 -31.87 -45.31
N THR A 616 -16.57 -31.28 -45.35
CA THR A 616 -15.85 -30.89 -46.58
C THR A 616 -14.43 -30.42 -46.25
N SER A 617 -13.41 -31.19 -46.63
CA SER A 617 -12.07 -30.67 -47.00
C SER A 617 -12.15 -29.98 -48.38
N PRO A 618 -11.18 -29.17 -48.87
CA PRO A 618 -9.71 -29.23 -48.66
C PRO A 618 -9.10 -27.80 -48.46
N ALA A 619 -7.81 -27.46 -48.49
CA ALA A 619 -6.57 -28.06 -48.97
C ALA A 619 -5.36 -27.36 -48.30
N LEU A 620 -4.22 -28.04 -48.28
CA LEU A 620 -2.89 -27.52 -47.96
C LEU A 620 -2.38 -26.52 -49.02
N ALA A 621 -1.72 -25.44 -48.57
CA ALA A 621 -0.72 -24.69 -49.33
C ALA A 621 0.23 -24.03 -48.30
N ALA A 622 1.43 -24.59 -48.12
CA ALA A 622 2.67 -24.25 -48.82
C ALA A 622 3.33 -22.96 -48.31
N SER A 623 4.38 -23.15 -47.52
CA SER A 623 5.40 -22.15 -47.16
C SER A 623 6.13 -21.60 -48.38
N PRO A 624 6.74 -20.41 -48.27
CA PRO A 624 7.94 -20.11 -49.02
C PRO A 624 9.14 -19.91 -48.09
N THR A 625 10.19 -20.65 -48.41
CA THR A 625 11.60 -20.42 -48.07
C THR A 625 12.19 -19.26 -48.89
N SER A 626 13.38 -18.83 -48.48
CA SER A 626 14.38 -17.96 -49.14
C SER A 626 14.41 -16.52 -48.60
N SER A 627 15.54 -15.86 -48.41
CA SER A 627 16.95 -16.22 -48.48
C SER A 627 17.74 -15.03 -47.93
N ALA A 628 18.89 -15.32 -47.32
CA ALA A 628 19.86 -14.32 -46.90
C ALA A 628 20.46 -13.56 -48.11
N SER A 629 20.71 -12.27 -47.92
CA SER A 629 21.72 -11.53 -48.68
C SER A 629 22.30 -10.41 -47.81
N SER A 630 23.58 -10.55 -47.54
CA SER A 630 24.50 -9.56 -46.99
C SER A 630 24.78 -8.43 -47.99
N ALA A 631 24.86 -7.18 -47.52
CA ALA A 631 25.69 -6.16 -48.15
C ALA A 631 26.12 -5.10 -47.13
N PHE A 632 27.43 -4.93 -47.03
CA PHE A 632 28.13 -3.82 -46.40
C PHE A 632 27.87 -2.51 -47.15
N SER A 633 27.72 -1.39 -46.43
CA SER A 633 28.35 -0.12 -46.85
C SER A 633 28.48 0.84 -45.67
N SER A 634 29.69 1.33 -45.54
CA SER A 634 30.24 2.24 -44.54
C SER A 634 30.15 3.71 -44.95
N LEU A 635 30.19 4.59 -43.93
CA LEU A 635 30.67 5.98 -43.95
C LEU A 635 29.88 7.04 -44.77
N TYR A 636 29.33 8.04 -44.07
CA TYR A 636 29.69 9.45 -44.31
C TYR A 636 29.59 10.25 -43.00
N ARG A 637 30.60 11.10 -42.79
CA ARG A 637 30.78 12.01 -41.67
C ARG A 637 30.59 13.44 -42.20
N ALA A 638 30.23 14.34 -41.28
CA ALA A 638 30.63 15.76 -41.21
C ALA A 638 29.60 16.86 -41.56
N LEU A 639 29.26 17.60 -40.49
CA LEU A 639 29.42 19.05 -40.27
C LEU A 639 28.52 20.03 -41.06
N PHE A 640 27.66 20.72 -40.30
CA PHE A 640 27.52 22.17 -40.40
C PHE A 640 27.46 22.79 -38.99
N THR A 641 28.17 23.90 -38.84
CA THR A 641 28.41 24.65 -37.60
C THR A 641 27.87 26.08 -37.74
N ILE A 642 27.35 26.60 -36.62
CA ILE A 642 27.29 28.01 -36.17
C ILE A 642 26.21 28.93 -36.77
N ALA A 643 25.25 29.34 -35.92
CA ALA A 643 25.05 30.75 -35.53
C ALA A 643 24.02 30.87 -34.37
N ALA A 644 24.45 31.44 -33.25
CA ALA A 644 23.63 32.15 -32.24
C ALA A 644 23.82 33.67 -32.50
N PRO A 645 23.11 34.65 -31.88
CA PRO A 645 22.37 34.56 -30.62
C PRO A 645 21.10 35.46 -30.43
N LEU A 646 20.52 35.37 -29.23
CA LEU A 646 19.69 36.34 -28.48
C LEU A 646 18.23 36.63 -28.90
N ALA A 647 17.35 36.37 -27.91
CA ALA A 647 16.13 37.10 -27.48
C ALA A 647 14.83 36.27 -27.60
N LEU A 648 14.28 35.78 -26.47
CA LEU A 648 13.36 36.53 -25.63
C LEU A 648 12.86 35.65 -24.48
N THR A 649 13.08 36.12 -23.27
CA THR A 649 12.45 35.73 -22.02
C THR A 649 10.92 35.80 -22.14
N ILE A 650 10.21 35.00 -21.33
CA ILE A 650 8.73 34.84 -21.18
C ILE A 650 8.19 33.59 -21.88
N ILE A 651 8.37 32.41 -21.26
CA ILE A 651 7.33 31.39 -21.06
C ILE A 651 7.67 30.66 -19.74
N LEU A 652 7.39 31.32 -18.62
CA LEU A 652 7.12 30.68 -17.33
C LEU A 652 5.67 31.02 -17.01
N ALA A 653 4.93 30.06 -16.45
CA ALA A 653 3.48 30.06 -16.21
C ALA A 653 2.62 29.69 -17.43
N LEU A 654 2.58 28.40 -17.76
CA LEU A 654 1.45 27.71 -18.39
C LEU A 654 1.69 26.19 -18.35
N GLN A 655 1.90 25.66 -17.15
CA GLN A 655 1.79 24.23 -16.85
C GLN A 655 1.24 24.09 -15.43
N PHE A 656 -0.03 24.46 -15.28
CA PHE A 656 -0.98 23.99 -14.27
C PHE A 656 -2.35 24.42 -14.77
N PHE A 657 -2.94 23.55 -15.59
CA PHE A 657 -4.38 23.39 -15.81
C PHE A 657 -4.63 21.94 -16.21
#